data_AF-A0A350M541-F1
#
_entry.id   AF-A0A350M541-F1
#
_cell.length_a   1.000
_cell.length_b   1.000
_cell.length_c   1.000
_cell.angle_alpha   90.00
_cell.angle_beta   90.00
_cell.angle_gamma   90.00
#
_symmetry.space_group_name_H-M   'P 1'
#
loop_
_entity.id
_entity.type
_entity.pdbx_description
1 polymer ?
#
loop_
_entity_poly.entity_id
_entity_poly.type
_entity_poly.pdbx_seq_one_letter_code
_entity_poly.pdbx_strand_id
1 'polypeptide(L)'
;MADKVLDLKKNTETYFLHGMVVAAVKDWGKAEFDFEKAVKYDEKNIMAYVELSNAKRELGKKEEAMEICNGGLKVDGRNCDLFVARARVYKSMGDYPNAINDLSQALLLANVAQKNNVYVLRGQYYNEFGQSQGAINDFTKVLLADADNFDALYSRAEAYENSLKYPEAIADYEKLLKLAPYDEKAKELLSAASLRLYELNKEGNAPGVLFIEPEKVDKNNVPVAKNLLEALIHVKIQDASKIALIRVNGEDVLFDKESLNPEVKFRVKPKEQTSFEIVAEDVYANRAVLNYNIVPTEIDTPVVRIIAPYASDDGEIYLDNNEPTLYIEGKIEDESKITSILIDGSTASYVPTENNPTFSATLDISNKAFIVVTATDAYGNKTNKKFTFNREGALIAANNPMGKTWVVFIENSNYTNFASLEGPSKDVRTMKSALANYEIHNVIRKRDMTKEDFEKFFSIELRDLVRSNKVTSLLVWYAGHGKFLNETGYWIPTDAKRDDEFTYFNINSLKAAMQSYSKYITHTLVITDACESGPSFYQAMRSAPQERACTDWEATRFKSSQVFSSAGYELASDDSQFTKTFANSLQNNPSTCIPIEKIVSKVTEAVTKGGSQKPKFGKIAGFEDENGTFFFMKK
;
A
#
# COMPACT_ATOMS: atom_id res chain seq x y z
N MET A 1 -86.22 -9.34 34.00
CA MET A 1 -86.13 -8.86 35.41
C MET A 1 -85.85 -7.37 35.47
N ALA A 2 -85.10 -6.83 34.50
CA ALA A 2 -84.81 -5.40 34.37
C ALA A 2 -86.06 -4.52 34.18
N ASP A 3 -87.04 -4.92 33.35
CA ASP A 3 -88.26 -4.13 33.12
C ASP A 3 -89.10 -3.91 34.38
N LYS A 4 -89.11 -4.88 35.31
CA LYS A 4 -89.84 -4.80 36.58
C LYS A 4 -89.29 -3.73 37.53
N VAL A 5 -88.06 -3.27 37.33
CA VAL A 5 -87.45 -2.24 38.19
C VAL A 5 -88.09 -0.86 37.92
N LEU A 6 -88.52 -0.61 36.68
CA LEU A 6 -89.24 0.61 36.28
C LEU A 6 -90.66 0.69 36.88
N ASP A 7 -91.22 -0.45 37.29
CA ASP A 7 -92.52 -0.53 37.97
C ASP A 7 -92.41 -0.22 39.47
N LEU A 8 -91.21 -0.35 40.06
CA LEU A 8 -90.97 -0.14 41.49
C LEU A 8 -90.60 1.31 41.82
N LYS A 9 -89.79 1.97 40.98
CA LYS A 9 -89.43 3.38 41.17
C LYS A 9 -88.98 4.03 39.86
N LYS A 10 -89.70 5.06 39.40
CA LYS A 10 -89.37 5.82 38.18
C LYS A 10 -88.50 7.03 38.56
N ASN A 11 -87.20 6.94 38.33
CA ASN A 11 -86.23 8.01 38.56
C ASN A 11 -85.06 7.89 37.58
N THR A 12 -84.20 8.90 37.54
CA THR A 12 -83.02 8.98 36.67
C THR A 12 -82.16 7.71 36.70
N GLU A 13 -81.80 7.22 37.89
CA GLU A 13 -80.91 6.06 38.07
C GLU A 13 -81.56 4.79 37.53
N THR A 14 -82.85 4.59 37.78
CA THR A 14 -83.57 3.40 37.29
C THR A 14 -83.68 3.39 35.77
N TYR A 15 -84.00 4.51 35.13
CA TYR A 15 -84.01 4.62 33.66
C TYR A 15 -82.61 4.45 33.08
N PHE A 16 -81.59 5.09 33.68
CA PHE A 16 -80.21 4.97 33.22
C PHE A 16 -79.68 3.52 33.28
N LEU A 17 -79.86 2.84 34.42
CA LEU A 17 -79.41 1.44 34.57
C LEU A 17 -80.19 0.50 33.65
N HIS A 18 -81.49 0.73 33.45
CA HIS A 18 -82.27 -0.05 32.50
C HIS A 18 -81.74 0.15 31.07
N GLY A 19 -81.53 1.40 30.66
CA GLY A 19 -80.94 1.75 29.37
C GLY A 19 -79.58 1.09 29.13
N MET A 20 -78.71 1.03 30.15
CA MET A 20 -77.41 0.34 30.07
C MET A 20 -77.55 -1.17 29.80
N VAL A 21 -78.48 -1.84 30.48
CA VAL A 21 -78.75 -3.28 30.28
C VAL A 21 -79.33 -3.54 28.88
N VAL A 22 -80.23 -2.66 28.45
CA VAL A 22 -80.87 -2.73 27.14
C VAL A 22 -79.84 -2.46 26.01
N ALA A 23 -78.95 -1.49 26.21
CA ALA A 23 -77.82 -1.20 25.32
C ALA A 23 -76.84 -2.39 25.24
N ALA A 24 -76.58 -3.08 26.35
CA ALA A 24 -75.73 -4.27 26.36
C ALA A 24 -76.29 -5.43 25.52
N VAL A 25 -77.62 -5.53 25.38
CA VAL A 25 -78.27 -6.47 24.44
C VAL A 25 -78.52 -5.88 23.05
N LYS A 26 -77.96 -4.69 22.76
CA LYS A 26 -78.01 -3.97 21.48
C LYS A 26 -79.41 -3.56 21.01
N ASP A 27 -80.38 -3.47 21.92
CA ASP A 27 -81.70 -2.89 21.61
C ASP A 27 -81.62 -1.36 21.73
N TRP A 28 -80.93 -0.73 20.76
CA TRP A 28 -80.60 0.69 20.81
C TRP A 28 -81.82 1.62 20.83
N GLY A 29 -82.95 1.18 20.26
CA GLY A 29 -84.20 1.96 20.25
C GLY A 29 -84.81 2.10 21.64
N LYS A 30 -84.85 1.01 22.43
CA LYS A 30 -85.30 1.08 23.81
C LYS A 30 -84.27 1.77 24.71
N ALA A 31 -82.98 1.56 24.47
CA ALA A 31 -81.92 2.24 25.21
C ALA A 31 -81.99 3.77 25.01
N GLU A 32 -82.20 4.24 23.78
CA GLU A 32 -82.44 5.65 23.46
C GLU A 32 -83.61 6.19 24.30
N PHE A 33 -84.77 5.52 24.29
CA PHE A 33 -85.93 5.94 25.08
C PHE A 33 -85.61 6.06 26.58
N ASP A 34 -84.94 5.07 27.15
CA ASP A 34 -84.60 5.05 28.57
C ASP A 34 -83.59 6.14 28.93
N PHE A 35 -82.57 6.37 28.10
CA PHE A 35 -81.62 7.46 28.33
C PHE A 35 -82.25 8.85 28.15
N GLU A 36 -83.17 9.03 27.20
CA GLU A 36 -83.96 10.28 27.07
C GLU A 36 -84.79 10.54 28.33
N LYS A 37 -85.40 9.49 28.91
CA LYS A 37 -86.08 9.62 30.20
C LYS A 37 -85.10 9.99 31.30
N ALA A 38 -83.95 9.33 31.39
CA ALA A 38 -82.94 9.64 32.40
C ALA A 38 -82.50 11.11 32.33
N VAL A 39 -82.20 11.63 31.14
CA VAL A 39 -81.86 13.05 30.92
C VAL A 39 -83.02 13.97 31.34
N LYS A 40 -84.27 13.61 31.01
CA LYS A 40 -85.44 14.41 31.40
C LYS A 40 -85.69 14.46 32.91
N TYR A 41 -85.39 13.38 33.63
CA TYR A 41 -85.56 13.33 35.08
C TYR A 41 -84.45 14.07 35.83
N ASP A 42 -83.23 14.09 35.28
CA ASP A 42 -82.12 14.87 35.80
C ASP A 42 -81.25 15.40 34.65
N GLU A 43 -81.46 16.66 34.30
CA GLU A 43 -80.71 17.37 33.25
C GLU A 43 -79.23 17.56 33.62
N LYS A 44 -78.80 17.25 34.85
CA LYS A 44 -77.39 17.31 35.26
C LYS A 44 -76.67 15.96 35.16
N ASN A 45 -77.37 14.88 34.82
CA ASN A 45 -76.75 13.57 34.67
C ASN A 45 -75.97 13.47 33.35
N ILE A 46 -74.68 13.83 33.39
CA ILE A 46 -73.80 13.81 32.22
C ILE A 46 -73.67 12.42 31.58
N MET A 47 -73.64 11.36 32.39
CA MET A 47 -73.53 10.00 31.86
C MET A 47 -74.75 9.61 31.03
N ALA A 48 -75.95 10.11 31.38
CA ALA A 48 -77.14 9.90 30.57
C ALA A 48 -77.04 10.61 29.20
N TYR A 49 -76.42 11.79 29.11
CA TYR A 49 -76.14 12.44 27.82
C TYR A 49 -75.14 11.65 26.97
N VAL A 50 -74.06 11.15 27.59
CA VAL A 50 -73.04 10.32 26.91
C VAL A 50 -73.70 9.09 26.30
N GLU A 51 -74.44 8.32 27.09
CA GLU A 51 -75.03 7.07 26.62
C GLU A 51 -76.21 7.29 25.66
N LEU A 52 -76.99 8.36 25.83
CA LEU A 52 -78.00 8.74 24.85
C LEU A 52 -77.37 9.08 23.48
N SER A 53 -76.26 9.83 23.48
CA SER A 53 -75.56 10.17 22.24
C SER A 53 -74.97 8.92 21.55
N ASN A 54 -74.42 7.97 22.33
CA ASN A 54 -73.96 6.69 21.81
C ASN A 54 -75.12 5.89 21.20
N ALA A 55 -76.26 5.77 21.89
CA ALA A 55 -77.43 5.05 21.39
C ALA A 55 -77.96 5.66 20.08
N LYS A 56 -78.08 7.00 20.01
CA LYS A 56 -78.49 7.71 18.79
C LYS A 56 -77.50 7.50 17.63
N ARG A 57 -76.19 7.50 17.92
CA ARG A 57 -75.14 7.19 16.93
C ARG A 57 -75.28 5.76 16.38
N GLU A 58 -75.51 4.76 17.25
CA GLU A 58 -75.71 3.36 16.82
C GLU A 58 -76.99 3.18 15.98
N LEU A 59 -78.01 3.99 16.23
CA LEU A 59 -79.23 4.06 15.40
C LEU A 59 -79.03 4.82 14.07
N GLY A 60 -77.84 5.36 13.81
CA GLY A 60 -77.54 6.16 12.62
C GLY A 60 -78.06 7.60 12.66
N LYS A 61 -78.62 8.04 13.80
CA LYS A 61 -79.14 9.41 14.02
C LYS A 61 -78.01 10.37 14.43
N LYS A 62 -77.07 10.60 13.52
CA LYS A 62 -75.80 11.28 13.83
C LYS A 62 -75.99 12.74 14.23
N GLU A 63 -76.87 13.46 13.56
CA GLU A 63 -77.17 14.87 13.83
C GLU A 63 -77.82 15.05 15.20
N GLU A 64 -78.80 14.21 15.53
CA GLU A 64 -79.41 14.21 16.87
C GLU A 64 -78.38 13.85 17.95
N ALA A 65 -77.51 12.87 17.70
CA ALA A 65 -76.44 12.53 18.63
C ALA A 65 -75.48 13.72 18.88
N MET A 66 -75.18 14.50 17.85
CA MET A 66 -74.38 15.73 17.96
C MET A 66 -75.07 16.79 18.83
N GLU A 67 -76.38 16.98 18.65
CA GLU A 67 -77.18 17.88 19.49
C GLU A 67 -77.17 17.46 20.95
N ILE A 68 -77.31 16.16 21.25
CA ILE A 68 -77.23 15.62 22.61
C ILE A 68 -75.86 15.88 23.23
N CYS A 69 -74.76 15.62 22.50
CA CYS A 69 -73.40 15.91 22.98
C CYS A 69 -73.21 17.41 23.27
N ASN A 70 -73.65 18.28 22.37
CA ASN A 70 -73.57 19.73 22.56
C ASN A 70 -74.43 20.22 23.72
N GLY A 71 -75.61 19.61 23.93
CA GLY A 71 -76.45 19.83 25.10
C GLY A 71 -75.74 19.45 26.40
N GLY A 72 -75.16 18.24 26.46
CA GLY A 72 -74.38 17.79 27.61
C GLY A 72 -73.19 18.71 27.93
N LEU A 73 -72.47 19.17 26.91
CA LEU A 73 -71.34 20.10 27.08
C LEU A 73 -71.76 21.52 27.51
N LYS A 74 -73.03 21.91 27.32
CA LYS A 74 -73.56 23.14 27.95
C LYS A 74 -73.79 22.95 29.45
N VAL A 75 -74.05 21.72 29.90
CA VAL A 75 -74.24 21.39 31.32
C VAL A 75 -72.89 21.23 32.02
N ASP A 76 -71.96 20.49 31.42
CA ASP A 76 -70.57 20.37 31.87
C ASP A 76 -69.60 20.52 30.69
N GLY A 77 -69.10 21.74 30.48
CA GLY A 77 -68.17 22.06 29.40
C GLY A 77 -66.75 21.51 29.58
N ARG A 78 -66.46 20.83 30.70
CA ARG A 78 -65.14 20.26 31.00
C ARG A 78 -65.21 18.75 31.25
N ASN A 79 -66.14 18.07 30.58
CA ASN A 79 -66.33 16.64 30.74
C ASN A 79 -65.59 15.81 29.67
N CYS A 80 -64.67 14.94 30.09
CA CYS A 80 -63.89 14.07 29.20
C CYS A 80 -64.78 13.13 28.37
N ASP A 81 -65.76 12.47 28.99
CA ASP A 81 -66.57 11.43 28.35
C ASP A 81 -67.51 12.01 27.28
N LEU A 82 -68.02 13.24 27.48
CA LEU A 82 -68.78 13.95 26.45
C LEU A 82 -67.93 14.32 25.23
N PHE A 83 -66.68 14.76 25.41
CA PHE A 83 -65.77 14.99 24.28
C PHE A 83 -65.47 13.68 23.53
N VAL A 84 -65.26 12.57 24.24
CA VAL A 84 -65.08 11.24 23.62
C VAL A 84 -66.32 10.80 22.84
N ALA A 85 -67.51 10.99 23.41
CA ALA A 85 -68.79 10.66 22.76
C ALA A 85 -69.02 11.51 21.51
N ARG A 86 -68.74 12.81 21.57
CA ARG A 86 -68.85 13.70 20.40
C ARG A 86 -67.82 13.37 19.32
N ALA A 87 -66.59 13.03 19.69
CA ALA A 87 -65.58 12.55 18.76
C ALA A 87 -66.03 11.28 18.02
N ARG A 88 -66.68 10.35 18.73
CA ARG A 88 -67.28 9.15 18.16
C ARG A 88 -68.40 9.45 17.16
N VAL A 89 -69.20 10.49 17.41
CA VAL A 89 -70.21 10.98 16.46
C VAL A 89 -69.54 11.59 15.24
N TYR A 90 -68.56 12.49 15.42
CA TYR A 90 -67.77 13.06 14.31
C TYR A 90 -67.14 11.97 13.43
N LYS A 91 -66.55 10.93 14.04
CA LYS A 91 -66.01 9.77 13.32
C LYS A 91 -67.07 9.07 12.48
N SER A 92 -68.27 8.86 13.03
CA SER A 92 -69.37 8.24 12.28
C SER A 92 -69.83 9.08 11.09
N MET A 93 -69.62 10.40 11.13
CA MET A 93 -69.87 11.33 10.03
C MET A 93 -68.70 11.41 9.03
N GLY A 94 -67.56 10.76 9.31
CA GLY A 94 -66.33 10.86 8.52
C GLY A 94 -65.49 12.11 8.81
N ASP A 95 -65.86 12.90 9.82
CA ASP A 95 -65.15 14.13 10.21
C ASP A 95 -64.05 13.83 11.22
N TYR A 96 -62.97 13.20 10.73
CA TYR A 96 -61.80 12.88 11.55
C TYR A 96 -61.11 14.09 12.17
N PRO A 97 -60.95 15.26 11.49
CA PRO A 97 -60.32 16.43 12.10
C PRO A 97 -61.02 16.90 13.38
N ASN A 98 -62.35 17.03 13.37
CA ASN A 98 -63.08 17.43 14.56
C ASN A 98 -63.10 16.32 15.62
N ALA A 99 -63.18 15.05 15.21
CA ALA A 99 -63.07 13.93 16.13
C ALA A 99 -61.73 13.92 16.90
N ILE A 100 -60.62 14.12 16.18
CA ILE A 100 -59.27 14.18 16.74
C ILE A 100 -59.12 15.40 17.66
N ASN A 101 -59.67 16.56 17.28
CA ASN A 101 -59.67 17.75 18.11
C ASN A 101 -60.40 17.50 19.44
N ASP A 102 -61.59 16.90 19.40
CA ASP A 102 -62.35 16.56 20.60
C ASP A 102 -61.62 15.53 21.49
N LEU A 103 -60.99 14.51 20.91
CA LEU A 103 -60.17 13.57 21.70
C LEU A 103 -58.93 14.25 22.30
N SER A 104 -58.41 15.28 21.64
CA SER A 104 -57.31 16.09 22.18
C SER A 104 -57.77 16.93 23.38
N GLN A 105 -58.98 17.50 23.34
CA GLN A 105 -59.60 18.15 24.50
C GLN A 105 -59.90 17.15 25.62
N ALA A 106 -60.42 15.96 25.28
CA ALA A 106 -60.66 14.89 26.24
C ALA A 106 -59.37 14.50 26.97
N LEU A 107 -58.24 14.37 26.28
CA LEU A 107 -56.94 14.06 26.89
C LEU A 107 -56.44 15.10 27.91
N LEU A 108 -56.78 16.38 27.71
CA LEU A 108 -56.46 17.44 28.68
C LEU A 108 -57.27 17.32 29.97
N LEU A 109 -58.43 16.68 29.90
CA LEU A 109 -59.40 16.53 31.01
C LEU A 109 -59.37 15.13 31.63
N ALA A 110 -58.87 14.13 30.90
CA ALA A 110 -58.84 12.73 31.31
C ALA A 110 -58.01 12.51 32.56
N ASN A 111 -58.53 11.71 33.49
CA ASN A 111 -57.76 11.18 34.60
C ASN A 111 -56.77 10.09 34.12
N VAL A 112 -55.88 9.63 35.01
CA VAL A 112 -54.83 8.65 34.67
C VAL A 112 -55.41 7.35 34.08
N ALA A 113 -56.54 6.87 34.62
CA ALA A 113 -57.18 5.65 34.14
C ALA A 113 -57.84 5.81 32.76
N GLN A 114 -58.33 7.01 32.44
CA GLN A 114 -58.98 7.30 31.14
C GLN A 114 -57.95 7.53 30.02
N LYS A 115 -56.79 8.11 30.33
CA LYS A 115 -55.82 8.56 29.31
C LYS A 115 -55.43 7.49 28.30
N ASN A 116 -55.17 6.25 28.75
CA ASN A 116 -54.78 5.17 27.84
C ASN A 116 -55.88 4.87 26.81
N ASN A 117 -57.14 4.78 27.25
CA ASN A 117 -58.28 4.54 26.36
C ASN A 117 -58.45 5.68 25.35
N VAL A 118 -58.25 6.93 25.77
CA VAL A 118 -58.36 8.09 24.87
C VAL A 118 -57.18 8.14 23.89
N TYR A 119 -55.96 7.78 24.32
CA TYR A 119 -54.80 7.66 23.41
C TYR A 119 -55.02 6.56 22.37
N VAL A 120 -55.49 5.37 22.76
CA VAL A 120 -55.81 4.29 21.81
C VAL A 120 -56.86 4.78 20.80
N LEU A 121 -57.95 5.37 21.28
CA LEU A 121 -59.03 5.83 20.40
C LEU A 121 -58.57 6.93 19.44
N ARG A 122 -57.79 7.91 19.91
CA ARG A 122 -57.26 8.97 19.05
C ARG A 122 -56.22 8.43 18.07
N GLY A 123 -55.40 7.47 18.50
CA GLY A 123 -54.47 6.76 17.64
C GLY A 123 -55.17 6.01 16.51
N GLN A 124 -56.27 5.31 16.81
CA GLN A 124 -57.10 4.65 15.80
C GLN A 124 -57.65 5.67 14.80
N TYR A 125 -58.17 6.81 15.26
CA TYR A 125 -58.71 7.84 14.37
C TYR A 125 -57.64 8.50 13.52
N TYR A 126 -56.43 8.71 14.08
CA TYR A 126 -55.28 9.15 13.30
C TYR A 126 -54.92 8.13 12.20
N ASN A 127 -54.91 6.83 12.50
CA ASN A 127 -54.56 5.81 11.52
C ASN A 127 -55.62 5.69 10.41
N GLU A 128 -56.92 5.67 10.77
CA GLU A 128 -58.03 5.65 9.82
C GLU A 128 -58.08 6.90 8.93
N PHE A 129 -57.61 8.04 9.43
CA PHE A 129 -57.49 9.29 8.65
C PHE A 129 -56.22 9.36 7.79
N GLY A 130 -55.34 8.36 7.84
CA GLY A 130 -54.05 8.34 7.13
C GLY A 130 -52.94 9.15 7.79
N GLN A 131 -53.12 9.60 9.02
CA GLN A 131 -52.10 10.27 9.85
C GLN A 131 -51.36 9.29 10.76
N SER A 132 -50.77 8.26 10.17
CA SER A 132 -50.17 7.14 10.92
C SER A 132 -49.05 7.55 11.89
N GLN A 133 -48.31 8.64 11.64
CA GLN A 133 -47.33 9.14 12.61
C GLN A 133 -47.97 9.66 13.90
N GLY A 134 -49.15 10.28 13.83
CA GLY A 134 -49.94 10.67 15.00
C GLY A 134 -50.41 9.45 15.79
N ALA A 135 -50.83 8.41 15.07
CA ALA A 135 -51.22 7.13 15.65
C ALA A 135 -50.07 6.44 16.39
N ILE A 136 -48.90 6.32 15.75
CA ILE A 136 -47.68 5.74 16.34
C ILE A 136 -47.32 6.45 17.65
N ASN A 137 -47.40 7.79 17.68
CA ASN A 137 -47.08 8.57 18.87
C ASN A 137 -48.04 8.28 20.03
N ASP A 138 -49.33 8.17 19.77
CA ASP A 138 -50.32 7.91 20.81
C ASP A 138 -50.29 6.45 21.31
N PHE A 139 -50.15 5.46 20.42
CA PHE A 139 -49.95 4.07 20.83
C PHE A 139 -48.65 3.88 21.62
N THR A 140 -47.58 4.60 21.25
CA THR A 140 -46.33 4.58 22.02
C THR A 140 -46.52 5.10 23.44
N LYS A 141 -47.36 6.12 23.67
CA LYS A 141 -47.68 6.58 25.04
C LYS A 141 -48.39 5.51 25.86
N VAL A 142 -49.27 4.73 25.24
CA VAL A 142 -49.92 3.59 25.90
C VAL A 142 -48.87 2.54 26.27
N LEU A 143 -47.97 2.21 25.34
CA LEU A 143 -46.91 1.23 25.55
C LEU A 143 -45.81 1.68 26.53
N LEU A 144 -45.67 2.98 26.78
CA LEU A 144 -44.83 3.50 27.86
C LEU A 144 -45.44 3.23 29.24
N ALA A 145 -46.77 3.19 29.35
CA ALA A 145 -47.48 2.90 30.59
C ALA A 145 -47.66 1.39 30.80
N ASP A 146 -47.90 0.64 29.73
CA ASP A 146 -48.09 -0.81 29.71
C ASP A 146 -47.42 -1.38 28.47
N ALA A 147 -46.17 -1.83 28.61
CA ALA A 147 -45.35 -2.26 27.48
C ALA A 147 -45.92 -3.49 26.77
N ASP A 148 -46.73 -4.30 27.45
CA ASP A 148 -47.28 -5.55 26.93
C ASP A 148 -48.75 -5.41 26.55
N ASN A 149 -49.23 -4.16 26.43
CA ASN A 149 -50.58 -3.88 25.97
C ASN A 149 -50.80 -4.40 24.54
N PHE A 150 -51.55 -5.48 24.43
CA PHE A 150 -51.75 -6.22 23.19
C PHE A 150 -52.38 -5.35 22.09
N ASP A 151 -53.45 -4.62 22.41
CA ASP A 151 -54.16 -3.78 21.44
C ASP A 151 -53.30 -2.62 20.92
N ALA A 152 -52.47 -2.03 21.80
CA ALA A 152 -51.58 -0.94 21.41
C ALA A 152 -50.39 -1.43 20.57
N LEU A 153 -49.82 -2.61 20.86
CA LEU A 153 -48.79 -3.23 20.01
C LEU A 153 -49.36 -3.54 18.62
N TYR A 154 -50.54 -4.16 18.56
CA TYR A 154 -51.21 -4.48 17.30
C TYR A 154 -51.50 -3.21 16.48
N SER A 155 -52.11 -2.20 17.10
CA SER A 155 -52.50 -0.98 16.40
C SER A 155 -51.29 -0.14 15.97
N ARG A 156 -50.18 -0.18 16.73
CA ARG A 156 -48.93 0.49 16.35
C ARG A 156 -48.23 -0.21 15.20
N ALA A 157 -48.22 -1.55 15.18
CA ALA A 157 -47.68 -2.32 14.06
C ALA A 157 -48.44 -2.00 12.75
N GLU A 158 -49.78 -1.94 12.79
CA GLU A 158 -50.59 -1.53 11.64
C GLU A 158 -50.26 -0.09 11.19
N ALA A 159 -50.11 0.84 12.14
CA ALA A 159 -49.72 2.22 11.81
C ALA A 159 -48.30 2.31 11.22
N TYR A 160 -47.37 1.46 11.67
CA TYR A 160 -46.05 1.33 11.06
C TYR A 160 -46.14 0.79 9.63
N GLU A 161 -46.95 -0.23 9.36
CA GLU A 161 -47.18 -0.75 8.00
C GLU A 161 -47.80 0.30 7.07
N ASN A 162 -48.81 1.03 7.54
CA ASN A 162 -49.40 2.14 6.77
C ASN A 162 -48.40 3.27 6.47
N SER A 163 -47.34 3.38 7.28
CA SER A 163 -46.22 4.32 7.08
C SER A 163 -45.03 3.70 6.32
N LEU A 164 -45.17 2.48 5.80
CA LEU A 164 -44.10 1.68 5.16
C LEU A 164 -42.89 1.40 6.07
N LYS A 165 -43.06 1.50 7.39
CA LYS A 165 -42.05 1.23 8.42
C LYS A 165 -42.09 -0.25 8.83
N TYR A 166 -41.85 -1.13 7.86
CA TYR A 166 -41.97 -2.57 8.04
C TYR A 166 -41.04 -3.16 9.12
N PRO A 167 -39.77 -2.71 9.31
CA PRO A 167 -38.92 -3.22 10.38
C PRO A 167 -39.51 -3.00 11.78
N GLU A 168 -40.08 -1.83 12.03
CA GLU A 168 -40.72 -1.50 13.31
C GLU A 168 -42.05 -2.26 13.50
N ALA A 169 -42.82 -2.47 12.43
CA ALA A 169 -44.01 -3.31 12.48
C ALA A 169 -43.67 -4.77 12.82
N ILE A 170 -42.62 -5.33 12.18
CA ILE A 170 -42.10 -6.67 12.45
C ILE A 170 -41.72 -6.80 13.93
N ALA A 171 -41.02 -5.82 14.50
CA ALA A 171 -40.62 -5.85 15.91
C ALA A 171 -41.84 -5.88 16.87
N ASP A 172 -42.89 -5.12 16.58
CA ASP A 172 -44.13 -5.14 17.37
C ASP A 172 -44.88 -6.47 17.19
N TYR A 173 -44.96 -7.02 15.98
CA TYR A 173 -45.56 -8.35 15.73
C TYR A 173 -44.80 -9.49 16.41
N GLU A 174 -43.47 -9.47 16.40
CA GLU A 174 -42.65 -10.43 17.15
C GLU A 174 -42.91 -10.33 18.65
N LYS A 175 -43.09 -9.11 19.17
CA LYS A 175 -43.43 -8.91 20.58
C LYS A 175 -44.82 -9.49 20.89
N LEU A 176 -45.81 -9.27 20.01
CA LEU A 176 -47.14 -9.89 20.14
C LEU A 176 -47.05 -11.42 20.17
N LEU A 177 -46.25 -12.03 19.29
CA LEU A 177 -46.07 -13.49 19.28
C LEU A 177 -45.30 -14.02 20.50
N LYS A 178 -44.46 -13.22 21.14
CA LYS A 178 -43.88 -13.59 22.44
C LYS A 178 -44.94 -13.64 23.55
N LEU A 179 -45.92 -12.73 23.50
CA LEU A 179 -47.03 -12.67 24.48
C LEU A 179 -48.10 -13.73 24.20
N ALA A 180 -48.40 -13.99 22.92
CA ALA A 180 -49.38 -14.96 22.45
C ALA A 180 -48.81 -15.81 21.29
N PRO A 181 -48.03 -16.87 21.59
CA PRO A 181 -47.33 -17.67 20.56
C PRO A 181 -48.23 -18.39 19.54
N TYR A 182 -49.51 -18.53 19.85
CA TYR A 182 -50.50 -19.23 19.03
C TYR A 182 -51.49 -18.28 18.33
N ASP A 183 -51.23 -16.97 18.35
CA ASP A 183 -52.06 -16.02 17.58
C ASP A 183 -51.73 -16.15 16.09
N GLU A 184 -52.60 -16.85 15.35
CA GLU A 184 -52.45 -17.06 13.91
C GLU A 184 -52.48 -15.74 13.12
N LYS A 185 -53.28 -14.76 13.56
CA LYS A 185 -53.37 -13.46 12.90
C LYS A 185 -52.06 -12.69 13.02
N ALA A 186 -51.45 -12.69 14.22
CA ALA A 186 -50.14 -12.06 14.41
C ALA A 186 -49.03 -12.74 13.60
N LYS A 187 -49.09 -14.08 13.41
CA LYS A 187 -48.15 -14.79 12.51
C LYS A 187 -48.33 -14.40 11.05
N GLU A 188 -49.57 -14.35 10.57
CA GLU A 188 -49.88 -13.92 9.21
C GLU A 188 -49.38 -12.51 8.93
N LEU A 189 -49.62 -11.57 9.87
CA LEU A 189 -49.18 -10.18 9.74
C LEU A 189 -47.66 -10.04 9.80
N LEU A 190 -46.98 -10.76 10.69
CA LEU A 190 -45.51 -10.82 10.73
C LEU A 190 -44.94 -11.31 9.39
N SER A 191 -45.50 -12.41 8.86
CA SER A 191 -45.09 -12.95 7.56
C SER A 191 -45.35 -11.96 6.42
N ALA A 192 -46.50 -11.28 6.42
CA ALA A 192 -46.84 -10.30 5.40
C ALA A 192 -45.92 -9.07 5.46
N ALA A 193 -45.66 -8.54 6.65
CA ALA A 193 -44.73 -7.42 6.85
C ALA A 193 -43.30 -7.79 6.44
N SER A 194 -42.86 -9.00 6.78
CA SER A 194 -41.55 -9.53 6.39
C SER A 194 -41.41 -9.69 4.88
N LEU A 195 -42.46 -10.19 4.21
CA LEU A 195 -42.49 -10.29 2.74
C LEU A 195 -42.48 -8.90 2.08
N ARG A 196 -43.23 -7.93 2.62
CA ARG A 196 -43.24 -6.55 2.12
C ARG A 196 -41.87 -5.90 2.27
N LEU A 197 -41.19 -6.11 3.41
CA LEU A 197 -39.82 -5.63 3.61
C LEU A 197 -38.84 -6.30 2.64
N TYR A 198 -38.99 -7.61 2.41
CA TYR A 198 -38.20 -8.35 1.44
C TYR A 198 -38.39 -7.79 0.02
N GLU A 199 -39.63 -7.63 -0.45
CA GLU A 199 -39.92 -7.09 -1.79
C GLU A 199 -39.50 -5.61 -1.93
N LEU A 200 -39.61 -4.80 -0.86
CA LEU A 200 -39.17 -3.40 -0.86
C LEU A 200 -37.65 -3.28 -1.03
N ASN A 201 -36.89 -4.16 -0.37
CA ASN A 201 -35.44 -4.15 -0.39
C ASN A 201 -34.85 -5.01 -1.51
N LYS A 202 -35.69 -5.74 -2.25
CA LYS A 202 -35.28 -6.63 -3.32
C LYS A 202 -34.62 -5.83 -4.43
N GLU A 203 -33.43 -6.27 -4.78
CA GLU A 203 -32.60 -5.64 -5.79
C GLU A 203 -32.27 -6.68 -6.89
N GLY A 204 -31.68 -6.24 -8.01
CA GLY A 204 -31.47 -7.08 -9.20
C GLY A 204 -30.02 -7.14 -9.70
N ASN A 205 -29.11 -6.47 -9.00
CA ASN A 205 -27.69 -6.51 -9.28
C ASN A 205 -27.08 -7.74 -8.58
N ALA A 206 -26.04 -8.28 -9.19
CA ALA A 206 -25.29 -9.36 -8.59
C ALA A 206 -24.09 -8.81 -7.81
N PRO A 207 -23.62 -9.52 -6.76
CA PRO A 207 -22.49 -9.06 -5.95
C PRO A 207 -21.21 -8.84 -6.76
N GLY A 208 -20.52 -7.75 -6.46
CA GLY A 208 -19.19 -7.42 -6.99
C GLY A 208 -18.05 -7.94 -6.10
N VAL A 209 -16.83 -7.94 -6.64
CA VAL A 209 -15.61 -8.29 -5.91
C VAL A 209 -14.62 -7.13 -5.97
N LEU A 210 -14.16 -6.71 -4.80
CA LEU A 210 -13.07 -5.75 -4.63
C LEU A 210 -11.86 -6.45 -4.02
N PHE A 211 -10.70 -6.32 -4.64
CA PHE A 211 -9.45 -6.86 -4.10
C PHE A 211 -8.85 -5.94 -3.05
N ILE A 212 -8.45 -6.53 -1.93
CA ILE A 212 -7.64 -5.89 -0.87
C ILE A 212 -6.19 -6.37 -1.00
N GLU A 213 -5.98 -7.67 -1.22
CA GLU A 213 -4.67 -8.25 -1.48
C GLU A 213 -4.76 -9.27 -2.63
N PRO A 214 -4.01 -9.10 -3.73
CA PRO A 214 -3.16 -7.94 -4.05
C PRO A 214 -3.98 -6.67 -4.36
N GLU A 215 -3.47 -5.48 -4.01
CA GLU A 215 -4.18 -4.20 -4.21
C GLU A 215 -4.37 -3.85 -5.70
N LYS A 216 -3.43 -4.25 -6.56
CA LYS A 216 -3.44 -3.91 -7.99
C LYS A 216 -3.89 -5.11 -8.82
N VAL A 217 -5.17 -5.17 -9.14
CA VAL A 217 -5.73 -6.15 -10.08
C VAL A 217 -6.16 -5.45 -11.35
N ASP A 218 -5.67 -5.91 -12.50
CA ASP A 218 -6.07 -5.39 -13.82
C ASP A 218 -7.22 -6.23 -14.38
N LYS A 219 -8.45 -5.74 -14.20
CA LYS A 219 -9.69 -6.44 -14.60
C LYS A 219 -9.78 -7.83 -13.95
N ASN A 220 -9.44 -8.87 -14.71
CA ASN A 220 -9.48 -10.26 -14.28
C ASN A 220 -8.07 -10.82 -14.03
N ASN A 221 -7.02 -10.02 -14.23
CA ASN A 221 -5.63 -10.47 -14.08
C ASN A 221 -5.12 -10.10 -12.69
N VAL A 222 -4.88 -11.13 -11.88
CA VAL A 222 -4.43 -11.03 -10.49
C VAL A 222 -2.93 -11.31 -10.46
N PRO A 223 -2.07 -10.29 -10.22
CA PRO A 223 -0.64 -10.48 -10.16
C PRO A 223 -0.24 -11.24 -8.90
N VAL A 224 0.57 -12.28 -9.07
CA VAL A 224 1.08 -13.11 -7.98
C VAL A 224 2.57 -13.37 -8.19
N ALA A 225 3.38 -13.26 -7.13
CA ALA A 225 4.82 -13.51 -7.21
C ALA A 225 5.14 -14.95 -7.65
N LYS A 226 5.96 -15.11 -8.69
CA LYS A 226 6.24 -16.40 -9.36
C LYS A 226 6.90 -17.46 -8.48
N ASN A 227 7.58 -17.06 -7.40
CA ASN A 227 8.31 -17.97 -6.50
C ASN A 227 7.43 -18.59 -5.40
N LEU A 228 6.25 -18.03 -5.13
CA LEU A 228 5.38 -18.48 -4.05
C LEU A 228 4.84 -19.89 -4.32
N LEU A 229 4.80 -20.72 -3.27
CA LEU A 229 4.06 -21.98 -3.28
C LEU A 229 2.56 -21.72 -3.20
N GLU A 230 2.18 -20.78 -2.33
CA GLU A 230 0.82 -20.30 -2.13
C GLU A 230 0.83 -18.77 -2.01
N ALA A 231 -0.18 -18.12 -2.59
CA ALA A 231 -0.40 -16.69 -2.48
C ALA A 231 -1.74 -16.42 -1.79
N LEU A 232 -1.74 -15.47 -0.84
CA LEU A 232 -2.94 -15.01 -0.17
C LEU A 232 -3.74 -14.10 -1.12
N ILE A 233 -5.03 -14.40 -1.25
CA ILE A 233 -6.01 -13.52 -1.88
C ILE A 233 -6.96 -13.04 -0.78
N HIS A 234 -7.08 -11.73 -0.63
CA HIS A 234 -8.00 -11.09 0.30
C HIS A 234 -8.93 -10.18 -0.52
N VAL A 235 -10.23 -10.49 -0.49
CA VAL A 235 -11.25 -9.75 -1.23
C VAL A 235 -12.37 -9.29 -0.30
N LYS A 236 -13.10 -8.29 -0.75
CA LYS A 236 -14.36 -7.83 -0.18
C LYS A 236 -15.45 -8.05 -1.20
N ILE A 237 -16.50 -8.78 -0.82
CA ILE A 237 -17.71 -8.90 -1.65
C ILE A 237 -18.55 -7.67 -1.41
N GLN A 238 -18.94 -6.98 -2.48
CA GLN A 238 -19.65 -5.72 -2.43
C GLN A 238 -21.04 -5.84 -3.03
N ASP A 239 -22.05 -5.49 -2.25
CA ASP A 239 -23.44 -5.53 -2.70
C ASP A 239 -24.31 -4.53 -1.91
N ALA A 240 -25.49 -4.19 -2.45
CA ALA A 240 -26.46 -3.36 -1.73
C ALA A 240 -27.24 -4.17 -0.68
N SER A 241 -27.22 -5.50 -0.81
CA SER A 241 -27.89 -6.46 0.04
C SER A 241 -26.91 -7.40 0.75
N LYS A 242 -27.41 -8.17 1.72
CA LYS A 242 -26.58 -9.14 2.45
C LYS A 242 -26.20 -10.31 1.54
N ILE A 243 -25.04 -10.90 1.78
CA ILE A 243 -24.55 -12.04 1.01
C ILE A 243 -25.04 -13.35 1.61
N ALA A 244 -25.66 -14.20 0.79
CA ALA A 244 -26.15 -15.52 1.20
C ALA A 244 -25.07 -16.61 1.09
N LEU A 245 -24.24 -16.53 0.04
CA LEU A 245 -23.26 -17.55 -0.31
C LEU A 245 -22.01 -16.94 -0.95
N ILE A 246 -20.83 -17.48 -0.60
CA ILE A 246 -19.57 -17.24 -1.29
C ILE A 246 -18.90 -18.59 -1.52
N ARG A 247 -18.50 -18.88 -2.77
CA ARG A 247 -17.66 -20.02 -3.12
C ARG A 247 -16.39 -19.58 -3.81
N VAL A 248 -15.30 -20.27 -3.52
CA VAL A 248 -14.02 -20.12 -4.21
C VAL A 248 -13.63 -21.47 -4.78
N ASN A 249 -13.41 -21.56 -6.09
CA ASN A 249 -13.09 -22.80 -6.80
C ASN A 249 -14.07 -23.95 -6.51
N GLY A 250 -15.36 -23.63 -6.31
CA GLY A 250 -16.41 -24.60 -6.01
C GLY A 250 -16.58 -24.95 -4.53
N GLU A 251 -15.70 -24.49 -3.64
CA GLU A 251 -15.80 -24.72 -2.19
C GLU A 251 -16.46 -23.56 -1.46
N ASP A 252 -17.36 -23.85 -0.52
CA ASP A 252 -18.02 -22.85 0.33
C ASP A 252 -17.00 -22.20 1.27
N VAL A 253 -17.00 -20.86 1.31
CA VAL A 253 -16.15 -20.10 2.23
C VAL A 253 -16.96 -19.59 3.40
N LEU A 254 -16.39 -19.64 4.60
CA LEU A 254 -17.01 -19.09 5.81
C LEU A 254 -16.83 -17.57 5.87
N PHE A 255 -17.93 -16.86 6.16
CA PHE A 255 -17.97 -15.42 6.35
C PHE A 255 -19.14 -15.05 7.28
N ASP A 256 -19.15 -13.81 7.75
CA ASP A 256 -20.26 -13.27 8.54
C ASP A 256 -21.44 -12.88 7.62
N LYS A 257 -22.54 -13.63 7.70
CA LYS A 257 -23.75 -13.39 6.89
C LYS A 257 -24.53 -12.14 7.30
N GLU A 258 -24.26 -11.60 8.49
CA GLU A 258 -24.88 -10.36 8.94
C GLU A 258 -24.15 -9.12 8.42
N SER A 259 -22.90 -9.28 7.97
CA SER A 259 -22.14 -8.21 7.32
C SER A 259 -22.66 -7.92 5.92
N LEU A 260 -22.90 -6.64 5.63
CA LEU A 260 -23.34 -6.19 4.31
C LEU A 260 -22.29 -6.46 3.22
N ASN A 261 -21.02 -6.20 3.54
CA ASN A 261 -19.91 -6.34 2.59
C ASN A 261 -18.80 -7.21 3.22
N PRO A 262 -18.98 -8.53 3.29
CA PRO A 262 -18.06 -9.42 3.98
C PRO A 262 -16.70 -9.50 3.28
N GLU A 263 -15.65 -9.67 4.06
CA GLU A 263 -14.29 -9.88 3.58
C GLU A 263 -13.91 -11.37 3.67
N VAL A 264 -13.25 -11.86 2.64
CA VAL A 264 -12.88 -13.27 2.50
C VAL A 264 -11.40 -13.39 2.16
N LYS A 265 -10.73 -14.34 2.82
CA LYS A 265 -9.33 -14.67 2.60
C LYS A 265 -9.19 -16.12 2.19
N PHE A 266 -8.48 -16.37 1.11
CA PHE A 266 -8.18 -17.73 0.64
C PHE A 266 -6.79 -17.77 0.01
N ARG A 267 -6.29 -18.97 -0.27
CA ARG A 267 -4.97 -19.16 -0.89
C ARG A 267 -5.11 -19.75 -2.27
N VAL A 268 -4.29 -19.27 -3.20
CA VAL A 268 -4.15 -19.82 -4.55
C VAL A 268 -2.73 -20.35 -4.72
N LYS A 269 -2.56 -21.38 -5.56
CA LYS A 269 -1.27 -22.00 -5.82
C LYS A 269 -0.79 -21.64 -7.22
N PRO A 270 0.01 -20.57 -7.41
CA PRO A 270 0.36 -20.06 -8.73
C PRO A 270 1.16 -21.04 -9.60
N LYS A 271 1.78 -22.07 -8.99
CA LYS A 271 2.49 -23.14 -9.73
C LYS A 271 1.57 -24.27 -10.20
N GLU A 272 0.41 -24.43 -9.59
CA GLU A 272 -0.57 -25.51 -9.86
C GLU A 272 -1.80 -24.98 -10.61
N GLN A 273 -2.08 -23.68 -10.51
CA GLN A 273 -3.29 -23.03 -11.01
C GLN A 273 -2.93 -21.79 -11.84
N THR A 274 -3.60 -21.62 -12.97
CA THR A 274 -3.49 -20.43 -13.83
C THR A 274 -4.66 -19.47 -13.67
N SER A 275 -5.71 -19.89 -12.95
CA SER A 275 -6.90 -19.09 -12.66
C SER A 275 -7.62 -19.60 -11.42
N PHE A 276 -8.56 -18.80 -10.91
CA PHE A 276 -9.50 -19.20 -9.87
C PHE A 276 -10.87 -18.54 -10.10
N GLU A 277 -11.91 -19.15 -9.56
CA GLU A 277 -13.30 -18.68 -9.65
C GLU A 277 -13.80 -18.21 -8.28
N ILE A 278 -14.50 -17.07 -8.26
CA ILE A 278 -15.30 -16.61 -7.13
C ILE A 278 -16.76 -16.59 -7.57
N VAL A 279 -17.61 -17.28 -6.82
CA VAL A 279 -19.07 -17.21 -6.94
C VAL A 279 -19.61 -16.51 -5.72
N ALA A 280 -20.45 -15.49 -5.92
CA ALA A 280 -21.16 -14.82 -4.84
C ALA A 280 -22.64 -14.75 -5.17
N GLU A 281 -23.50 -14.99 -4.17
CA GLU A 281 -24.95 -14.90 -4.29
C GLU A 281 -25.50 -14.13 -3.10
N ASP A 282 -26.40 -13.20 -3.36
CA ASP A 282 -27.04 -12.39 -2.34
C ASP A 282 -28.29 -13.08 -1.74
N VAL A 283 -28.92 -12.43 -0.75
CA VAL A 283 -30.17 -12.93 -0.13
C VAL A 283 -31.40 -12.90 -1.06
N TYR A 284 -31.28 -12.31 -2.25
CA TYR A 284 -32.32 -12.23 -3.28
C TYR A 284 -32.07 -13.18 -4.47
N ALA A 285 -31.06 -14.06 -4.36
CA ALA A 285 -30.63 -15.01 -5.37
C ALA A 285 -30.04 -14.37 -6.65
N ASN A 286 -29.56 -13.13 -6.57
CA ASN A 286 -28.72 -12.55 -7.63
C ASN A 286 -27.31 -13.14 -7.51
N ARG A 287 -26.85 -13.76 -8.59
CA ARG A 287 -25.62 -14.57 -8.58
C ARG A 287 -24.57 -14.03 -9.55
N ALA A 288 -23.37 -13.81 -9.03
CA ALA A 288 -22.17 -13.49 -9.80
C ALA A 288 -21.23 -14.69 -9.89
N VAL A 289 -20.65 -14.91 -11.07
CA VAL A 289 -19.59 -15.89 -11.32
C VAL A 289 -18.42 -15.17 -11.96
N LEU A 290 -17.32 -15.03 -11.22
CA LEU A 290 -16.20 -14.19 -11.58
C LEU A 290 -14.94 -15.04 -11.70
N ASN A 291 -14.33 -15.02 -12.88
CA ASN A 291 -13.15 -15.81 -13.21
C ASN A 291 -11.92 -14.89 -13.31
N TYR A 292 -10.88 -15.22 -12.54
CA TYR A 292 -9.64 -14.44 -12.45
C TYR A 292 -8.45 -15.26 -12.92
N ASN A 293 -7.60 -14.69 -13.77
CA ASN A 293 -6.34 -15.27 -14.21
C ASN A 293 -5.24 -14.90 -13.21
N ILE A 294 -4.42 -15.87 -12.84
CA ILE A 294 -3.21 -15.66 -12.05
C ILE A 294 -2.08 -15.30 -13.01
N VAL A 295 -1.53 -14.09 -12.86
CA VAL A 295 -0.41 -13.61 -13.69
C VAL A 295 0.86 -13.66 -12.86
N PRO A 296 1.85 -14.51 -13.20
CA PRO A 296 3.13 -14.54 -12.52
C PRO A 296 3.86 -13.20 -12.67
N THR A 297 4.36 -12.66 -11.57
CA THR A 297 5.14 -11.42 -11.53
C THR A 297 6.56 -11.68 -11.03
N GLU A 298 7.50 -10.81 -11.41
CA GLU A 298 8.84 -10.85 -10.85
C GLU A 298 8.85 -10.40 -9.38
N ILE A 299 9.93 -10.73 -8.69
CA ILE A 299 10.17 -10.38 -7.29
C ILE A 299 11.49 -9.64 -7.10
N ASP A 300 12.24 -9.48 -8.18
CA ASP A 300 13.55 -8.88 -8.13
C ASP A 300 13.35 -7.39 -7.87
N THR A 301 14.20 -6.84 -7.01
CA THR A 301 14.08 -5.43 -6.63
C THR A 301 14.90 -4.56 -7.59
N PRO A 302 14.44 -3.35 -7.96
CA PRO A 302 15.14 -2.52 -8.94
C PRO A 302 16.59 -2.23 -8.58
N VAL A 303 17.52 -2.36 -9.53
CA VAL A 303 18.94 -2.06 -9.30
C VAL A 303 19.21 -0.58 -9.54
N VAL A 304 19.73 0.12 -8.51
CA VAL A 304 20.07 1.55 -8.59
C VAL A 304 21.56 1.77 -8.88
N ARG A 305 21.86 2.60 -9.88
CA ARG A 305 23.22 3.08 -10.21
C ARG A 305 23.25 4.61 -10.31
N ILE A 306 24.33 5.24 -9.87
CA ILE A 306 24.59 6.67 -10.13
C ILE A 306 25.59 6.79 -11.28
N ILE A 307 25.27 7.62 -12.26
CA ILE A 307 26.07 7.90 -13.45
C ILE A 307 26.94 9.14 -13.22
N ALA A 308 26.35 10.21 -12.68
CA ALA A 308 27.03 11.47 -12.44
C ALA A 308 26.59 12.09 -11.10
N PRO A 309 27.51 12.52 -10.22
CA PRO A 309 28.93 12.15 -10.25
C PRO A 309 29.10 10.64 -10.06
N TYR A 310 30.20 10.08 -10.58
CA TYR A 310 30.42 8.65 -10.53
C TYR A 310 30.31 8.11 -9.09
N ALA A 311 29.50 7.06 -8.91
CA ALA A 311 29.49 6.27 -7.70
C ALA A 311 30.16 4.92 -7.94
N SER A 312 30.99 4.49 -7.00
CA SER A 312 31.54 3.14 -7.02
C SER A 312 30.44 2.09 -6.80
N ASP A 313 30.72 0.83 -7.15
CA ASP A 313 29.81 -0.29 -6.90
C ASP A 313 29.51 -0.47 -5.39
N ASP A 314 30.45 -0.06 -4.53
CA ASP A 314 30.33 -0.03 -3.06
C ASP A 314 29.47 1.16 -2.54
N GLY A 315 28.96 2.02 -3.45
CA GLY A 315 28.09 3.14 -3.12
C GLY A 315 28.82 4.39 -2.65
N GLU A 316 30.08 4.62 -3.03
CA GLU A 316 30.78 5.87 -2.72
C GLU A 316 30.70 6.85 -3.89
N ILE A 317 30.15 8.04 -3.64
CA ILE A 317 30.10 9.16 -4.58
C ILE A 317 31.31 10.06 -4.33
N TYR A 318 32.17 10.22 -5.34
CA TYR A 318 33.35 11.06 -5.26
C TYR A 318 33.01 12.48 -5.71
N LEU A 319 33.21 13.47 -4.83
CA LEU A 319 32.91 14.86 -5.13
C LEU A 319 34.13 15.58 -5.71
N ASP A 320 33.90 16.33 -6.79
CA ASP A 320 34.93 17.14 -7.46
C ASP A 320 35.28 18.41 -6.68
N ASN A 321 34.33 18.93 -5.91
CA ASN A 321 34.45 20.09 -5.04
C ASN A 321 33.52 19.91 -3.84
N ASN A 322 33.55 20.87 -2.91
CA ASN A 322 32.70 20.84 -1.71
C ASN A 322 31.52 21.81 -1.82
N GLU A 323 31.02 22.04 -3.04
CA GLU A 323 29.85 22.90 -3.27
C GLU A 323 28.64 22.38 -2.47
N PRO A 324 27.80 23.28 -1.96
CA PRO A 324 26.64 22.91 -1.15
C PRO A 324 25.59 22.17 -1.98
N THR A 325 25.59 22.33 -3.30
CA THR A 325 24.63 21.69 -4.20
C THR A 325 25.31 20.65 -5.08
N LEU A 326 24.62 19.52 -5.27
CA LEU A 326 25.06 18.43 -6.12
C LEU A 326 23.96 18.03 -7.08
N TYR A 327 24.24 18.14 -8.38
CA TYR A 327 23.43 17.51 -9.41
C TYR A 327 23.78 16.02 -9.49
N ILE A 328 22.76 15.17 -9.42
CA ILE A 328 22.88 13.73 -9.55
C ILE A 328 22.08 13.26 -10.74
N GLU A 329 22.68 12.37 -11.52
CA GLU A 329 22.05 11.57 -12.57
C GLU A 329 22.33 10.10 -12.29
N GLY A 330 21.31 9.26 -12.40
CA GLY A 330 21.41 7.82 -12.19
C GLY A 330 20.53 7.02 -13.14
N LYS A 331 20.60 5.71 -13.03
CA LYS A 331 19.80 4.76 -13.83
C LYS A 331 19.26 3.65 -12.94
N ILE A 332 18.03 3.26 -13.23
CA ILE A 332 17.38 2.09 -12.63
C ILE A 332 17.35 0.96 -13.66
N GLU A 333 17.65 -0.26 -13.24
CA GLU A 333 17.57 -1.48 -14.06
C GLU A 333 16.64 -2.49 -13.37
N ASP A 334 15.62 -2.98 -14.07
CA ASP A 334 14.60 -3.91 -13.55
C ASP A 334 13.91 -4.65 -14.72
N GLU A 335 13.25 -5.80 -14.49
CA GLU A 335 12.43 -6.43 -15.54
C GLU A 335 11.10 -5.68 -15.72
N SER A 336 10.66 -4.95 -14.68
CA SER A 336 9.40 -4.23 -14.59
C SER A 336 9.53 -2.72 -14.76
N LYS A 337 8.38 -2.06 -14.96
CA LYS A 337 8.32 -0.60 -15.03
C LYS A 337 8.51 0.00 -13.64
N ILE A 338 9.21 1.13 -13.57
CA ILE A 338 9.44 1.84 -12.32
C ILE A 338 8.31 2.84 -12.04
N THR A 339 7.68 2.69 -10.88
CA THR A 339 6.56 3.54 -10.45
C THR A 339 6.97 4.70 -9.57
N SER A 340 8.14 4.62 -8.92
CA SER A 340 8.65 5.71 -8.10
C SER A 340 10.17 5.65 -7.96
N ILE A 341 10.81 6.82 -8.01
CA ILE A 341 12.21 7.03 -7.64
C ILE A 341 12.25 8.21 -6.67
N LEU A 342 12.73 7.97 -5.45
CA LEU A 342 12.88 8.97 -4.41
C LEU A 342 14.36 9.07 -4.00
N ILE A 343 14.82 10.28 -3.69
CA ILE A 343 16.13 10.55 -3.11
C ILE A 343 15.91 11.26 -1.78
N ASP A 344 16.32 10.63 -0.67
CA ASP A 344 16.01 11.06 0.70
C ASP A 344 14.50 11.35 0.91
N GLY A 345 13.64 10.55 0.28
CA GLY A 345 12.18 10.70 0.32
C GLY A 345 11.60 11.77 -0.61
N SER A 346 12.43 12.54 -1.32
CA SER A 346 11.99 13.53 -2.31
C SER A 346 11.95 12.92 -3.71
N THR A 347 10.92 13.22 -4.50
CA THR A 347 10.77 12.67 -5.86
C THR A 347 11.91 13.12 -6.78
N ALA A 348 12.58 12.16 -7.42
CA ALA A 348 13.54 12.43 -8.50
C ALA A 348 12.80 12.64 -9.84
N SER A 349 13.41 13.40 -10.74
CA SER A 349 12.89 13.59 -12.10
C SER A 349 13.23 12.38 -12.97
N TYR A 350 12.24 11.74 -13.59
CA TYR A 350 12.42 10.64 -14.55
C TYR A 350 11.19 10.51 -15.46
N VAL A 351 11.26 9.68 -16.50
CA VAL A 351 10.14 9.40 -17.42
C VAL A 351 9.46 8.07 -17.04
N PRO A 352 8.23 8.07 -16.48
CA PRO A 352 7.60 6.84 -15.96
C PRO A 352 7.23 5.79 -17.02
N THR A 353 7.16 6.19 -18.29
CA THR A 353 6.83 5.29 -19.39
C THR A 353 8.04 4.54 -19.95
N GLU A 354 9.26 4.97 -19.60
CA GLU A 354 10.52 4.38 -20.08
C GLU A 354 10.86 3.13 -19.26
N ASN A 355 11.28 2.06 -19.94
CA ASN A 355 11.85 0.89 -19.27
C ASN A 355 13.29 1.21 -18.86
N ASN A 356 13.68 0.84 -17.64
CA ASN A 356 15.02 1.13 -17.09
C ASN A 356 15.39 2.63 -17.16
N PRO A 357 14.54 3.51 -16.58
CA PRO A 357 14.65 4.95 -16.77
C PRO A 357 15.95 5.52 -16.17
N THR A 358 16.42 6.59 -16.79
CA THR A 358 17.36 7.51 -16.14
C THR A 358 16.60 8.43 -15.19
N PHE A 359 17.25 8.84 -14.11
CA PHE A 359 16.69 9.81 -13.16
C PHE A 359 17.69 10.91 -12.85
N SER A 360 17.19 12.09 -12.49
CA SER A 360 18.03 13.19 -12.05
C SER A 360 17.42 13.99 -10.91
N ALA A 361 18.29 14.61 -10.12
CA ALA A 361 17.90 15.54 -9.07
C ALA A 361 19.04 16.51 -8.75
N THR A 362 18.70 17.69 -8.23
CA THR A 362 19.68 18.59 -7.60
C THR A 362 19.43 18.60 -6.10
N LEU A 363 20.47 18.32 -5.32
CA LEU A 363 20.39 18.12 -3.87
C LEU A 363 21.26 19.12 -3.14
N ASP A 364 20.81 19.60 -1.98
CA ASP A 364 21.70 20.23 -0.99
C ASP A 364 22.43 19.14 -0.19
N ILE A 365 23.75 19.14 -0.28
CA ILE A 365 24.65 18.20 0.37
C ILE A 365 25.47 18.84 1.49
N SER A 366 25.29 20.11 1.84
CA SER A 366 26.17 20.88 2.76
C SER A 366 26.51 20.14 4.06
N ASN A 367 25.52 19.45 4.65
CA ASN A 367 25.67 18.70 5.90
C ASN A 367 25.31 17.21 5.75
N LYS A 368 25.35 16.69 4.53
CA LYS A 368 25.03 15.29 4.25
C LYS A 368 26.31 14.47 4.11
N ALA A 369 26.36 13.34 4.80
CA ALA A 369 27.39 12.31 4.63
C ALA A 369 27.00 11.28 3.58
N PHE A 370 25.71 11.13 3.29
CA PHE A 370 25.17 10.16 2.33
C PHE A 370 23.79 10.62 1.84
N ILE A 371 23.29 9.93 0.82
CA ILE A 371 21.90 9.97 0.35
C ILE A 371 21.36 8.55 0.26
N VAL A 372 20.04 8.39 0.29
CA VAL A 372 19.37 7.12 0.00
C VAL A 372 18.49 7.29 -1.21
N VAL A 373 18.71 6.42 -2.21
CA VAL A 373 17.84 6.33 -3.38
C VAL A 373 16.90 5.15 -3.20
N THR A 374 15.61 5.42 -3.22
CA THR A 374 14.54 4.43 -3.14
C THR A 374 13.89 4.29 -4.51
N ALA A 375 13.93 3.09 -5.09
CA ALA A 375 13.22 2.77 -6.33
C ALA A 375 12.13 1.73 -6.07
N THR A 376 10.94 1.93 -6.64
CA THR A 376 9.79 1.02 -6.54
C THR A 376 9.32 0.62 -7.94
N ASP A 377 9.13 -0.66 -8.21
CA ASP A 377 8.62 -1.17 -9.48
C ASP A 377 7.08 -1.12 -9.59
N ALA A 378 6.52 -1.73 -10.64
CA ALA A 378 5.08 -1.80 -10.90
C ALA A 378 4.34 -2.67 -9.88
N TYR A 379 5.03 -3.68 -9.33
CA TYR A 379 4.51 -4.70 -8.44
C TYR A 379 4.75 -4.40 -6.96
N GLY A 380 5.43 -3.30 -6.64
CA GLY A 380 5.70 -2.84 -5.29
C GLY A 380 7.02 -3.33 -4.69
N ASN A 381 7.87 -4.02 -5.46
CA ASN A 381 9.22 -4.38 -5.03
C ASN A 381 10.06 -3.10 -4.88
N LYS A 382 10.83 -3.00 -3.78
CA LYS A 382 11.56 -1.78 -3.42
C LYS A 382 13.03 -2.04 -3.14
N THR A 383 13.87 -1.17 -3.69
CA THR A 383 15.29 -1.07 -3.32
C THR A 383 15.55 0.23 -2.60
N ASN A 384 16.27 0.17 -1.47
CA ASN A 384 16.81 1.33 -0.78
C ASN A 384 18.34 1.27 -0.83
N LYS A 385 18.96 2.01 -1.77
CA LYS A 385 20.42 2.02 -1.92
C LYS A 385 21.03 3.28 -1.33
N LYS A 386 21.91 3.10 -0.35
CA LYS A 386 22.66 4.18 0.30
C LYS A 386 23.90 4.52 -0.53
N PHE A 387 24.13 5.80 -0.77
CA PHE A 387 25.34 6.32 -1.40
C PHE A 387 26.04 7.32 -0.47
N THR A 388 27.31 7.09 -0.15
CA THR A 388 28.10 7.89 0.80
C THR A 388 29.00 8.87 0.05
N PHE A 389 29.08 10.12 0.48
CA PHE A 389 29.94 11.13 -0.14
C PHE A 389 31.38 11.00 0.32
N ASN A 390 32.31 10.87 -0.63
CA ASN A 390 33.73 11.02 -0.41
C ASN A 390 34.16 12.46 -0.75
N ARG A 391 34.49 13.22 0.29
CA ARG A 391 34.91 14.63 0.20
C ARG A 391 36.43 14.82 0.14
N GLU A 392 37.22 13.74 0.23
CA GLU A 392 38.68 13.84 0.22
C GLU A 392 39.20 14.36 -1.13
N GLY A 393 38.54 14.02 -2.24
CA GLY A 393 38.95 14.44 -3.59
C GLY A 393 38.89 15.95 -3.85
N ALA A 394 37.99 16.67 -3.17
CA ALA A 394 37.81 18.11 -3.32
C ALA A 394 38.96 18.95 -2.72
N LEU A 395 39.72 18.39 -1.76
CA LEU A 395 40.83 19.09 -1.10
C LEU A 395 42.18 18.91 -1.83
N ILE A 396 42.33 17.84 -2.62
CA ILE A 396 43.62 17.40 -3.20
C ILE A 396 43.89 18.07 -4.57
N ALA A 397 42.84 18.51 -5.28
CA ALA A 397 42.94 18.92 -6.69
C ALA A 397 43.65 20.26 -6.96
N ALA A 398 43.92 21.08 -5.94
CA ALA A 398 44.49 22.42 -6.17
C ALA A 398 46.03 22.44 -6.34
N ASN A 399 46.76 21.44 -5.83
CA ASN A 399 48.24 21.48 -5.75
C ASN A 399 48.97 20.21 -6.24
N ASN A 400 48.28 19.15 -6.69
CA ASN A 400 48.94 17.95 -7.18
C ASN A 400 49.53 18.15 -8.59
N PRO A 401 50.87 18.11 -8.78
CA PRO A 401 51.50 18.28 -10.10
C PRO A 401 51.18 17.14 -11.09
N MET A 402 50.69 15.99 -10.60
CA MET A 402 50.19 14.88 -11.42
C MET A 402 48.72 15.10 -11.87
N GLY A 403 48.07 16.15 -11.37
CA GLY A 403 46.64 16.42 -11.58
C GLY A 403 45.73 15.33 -11.00
N LYS A 404 44.55 15.15 -11.60
CA LYS A 404 43.54 14.19 -11.13
C LYS A 404 44.04 12.76 -11.35
N THR A 405 44.52 12.15 -10.28
CA THR A 405 45.17 10.83 -10.27
C THR A 405 44.18 9.74 -9.86
N TRP A 406 43.89 8.80 -10.76
CA TRP A 406 42.99 7.67 -10.53
C TRP A 406 43.76 6.37 -10.48
N VAL A 407 43.31 5.45 -9.63
CA VAL A 407 43.86 4.10 -9.50
C VAL A 407 42.78 3.09 -9.81
N VAL A 408 43.05 2.14 -10.69
CA VAL A 408 42.18 1.03 -11.03
C VAL A 408 42.82 -0.25 -10.51
N PHE A 409 42.22 -0.87 -9.49
CA PHE A 409 42.58 -2.20 -9.04
C PHE A 409 41.70 -3.24 -9.71
N ILE A 410 42.32 -4.26 -10.30
CA ILE A 410 41.64 -5.44 -10.84
C ILE A 410 42.19 -6.65 -10.10
N GLU A 411 41.32 -7.33 -9.36
CA GLU A 411 41.65 -8.56 -8.65
C GLU A 411 40.83 -9.73 -9.21
N ASN A 412 41.49 -10.71 -9.81
CA ASN A 412 40.84 -11.95 -10.21
C ASN A 412 41.33 -13.08 -9.30
N SER A 413 40.40 -13.63 -8.51
CA SER A 413 40.68 -14.60 -7.46
C SER A 413 39.85 -15.87 -7.65
N ASN A 414 38.57 -15.75 -8.03
CA ASN A 414 37.62 -16.84 -8.13
C ASN A 414 37.48 -17.35 -9.57
N TYR A 415 38.36 -18.27 -9.95
CA TYR A 415 38.42 -18.81 -11.30
C TYR A 415 37.56 -20.06 -11.47
N THR A 416 36.88 -20.16 -12.61
CA THR A 416 36.05 -21.33 -12.96
C THR A 416 36.89 -22.53 -13.40
N ASN A 417 37.88 -22.31 -14.29
CA ASN A 417 38.72 -23.39 -14.84
C ASN A 417 40.19 -23.29 -14.43
N PHE A 418 40.63 -22.19 -13.81
CA PHE A 418 41.97 -22.04 -13.25
C PHE A 418 41.94 -22.24 -11.73
N ALA A 419 43.10 -22.45 -11.11
CA ALA A 419 43.17 -22.51 -9.65
C ALA A 419 42.81 -21.15 -9.06
N SER A 420 41.92 -21.13 -8.06
CA SER A 420 41.60 -19.90 -7.35
C SER A 420 42.82 -19.36 -6.58
N LEU A 421 42.91 -18.04 -6.43
CA LEU A 421 44.02 -17.36 -5.77
C LEU A 421 43.52 -16.59 -4.55
N GLU A 422 44.20 -16.71 -3.41
CA GLU A 422 43.91 -15.90 -2.22
C GLU A 422 44.73 -14.58 -2.18
N GLY A 423 45.85 -14.54 -2.91
CA GLY A 423 46.81 -13.42 -2.97
C GLY A 423 46.23 -12.09 -3.48
N PRO A 424 45.54 -12.05 -4.64
CA PRO A 424 45.12 -10.79 -5.27
C PRO A 424 44.30 -9.87 -4.36
N SER A 425 43.35 -10.43 -3.62
CA SER A 425 42.54 -9.66 -2.65
C SER A 425 43.38 -9.08 -1.51
N LYS A 426 44.42 -9.79 -1.05
CA LYS A 426 45.37 -9.33 -0.03
C LYS A 426 46.30 -8.24 -0.59
N ASP A 427 46.75 -8.39 -1.83
CA ASP A 427 47.63 -7.45 -2.52
C ASP A 427 46.94 -6.11 -2.74
N VAL A 428 45.71 -6.11 -3.24
CA VAL A 428 44.90 -4.89 -3.39
C VAL A 428 44.66 -4.20 -2.06
N ARG A 429 44.33 -4.94 -0.98
CA ARG A 429 44.17 -4.34 0.37
C ARG A 429 45.46 -3.67 0.84
N THR A 430 46.60 -4.34 0.64
CA THR A 430 47.92 -3.84 1.04
C THR A 430 48.26 -2.56 0.26
N MET A 431 48.02 -2.55 -1.05
CA MET A 431 48.25 -1.39 -1.90
C MET A 431 47.31 -0.22 -1.60
N LYS A 432 46.02 -0.48 -1.35
CA LYS A 432 45.08 0.56 -0.90
C LYS A 432 45.55 1.22 0.40
N SER A 433 46.03 0.42 1.36
CA SER A 433 46.60 0.94 2.61
C SER A 433 47.85 1.77 2.36
N ALA A 434 48.75 1.32 1.47
CA ALA A 434 49.97 2.06 1.15
C ALA A 434 49.71 3.39 0.43
N LEU A 435 48.70 3.45 -0.43
CA LEU A 435 48.30 4.65 -1.17
C LEU A 435 47.43 5.62 -0.36
N ALA A 436 46.97 5.24 0.83
CA ALA A 436 46.08 6.08 1.65
C ALA A 436 46.69 7.45 2.02
N ASN A 437 48.03 7.51 2.13
CA ASN A 437 48.80 8.73 2.43
C ASN A 437 49.25 9.49 1.17
N TYR A 438 48.75 9.12 0.00
CA TYR A 438 49.10 9.70 -1.29
C TYR A 438 47.88 10.39 -1.93
N GLU A 439 48.15 11.36 -2.80
CA GLU A 439 47.17 12.22 -3.49
C GLU A 439 46.43 11.47 -4.61
N ILE A 440 45.70 10.43 -4.24
CA ILE A 440 44.85 9.65 -5.13
C ILE A 440 43.41 10.17 -5.07
N HIS A 441 42.87 10.59 -6.21
CA HIS A 441 41.56 11.23 -6.30
C HIS A 441 40.40 10.25 -6.40
N ASN A 442 40.63 9.09 -7.02
CA ASN A 442 39.62 8.03 -7.11
C ASN A 442 40.31 6.66 -7.16
N VAL A 443 39.67 5.66 -6.56
CA VAL A 443 40.10 4.27 -6.61
C VAL A 443 38.94 3.42 -7.13
N ILE A 444 39.06 2.97 -8.38
CA ILE A 444 38.15 1.99 -8.97
C ILE A 444 38.63 0.60 -8.58
N ARG A 445 37.74 -0.27 -8.10
CA ARG A 445 38.05 -1.67 -7.83
C ARG A 445 37.13 -2.56 -8.64
N LYS A 446 37.70 -3.48 -9.42
CA LYS A 446 36.98 -4.53 -10.14
C LYS A 446 37.43 -5.89 -9.64
N ARG A 447 36.49 -6.81 -9.49
CA ARG A 447 36.73 -8.16 -8.95
C ARG A 447 36.23 -9.20 -9.93
N ASP A 448 37.00 -10.28 -10.04
CA ASP A 448 36.61 -11.51 -10.72
C ASP A 448 36.05 -11.28 -12.13
N MET A 449 36.69 -10.39 -12.88
CA MET A 449 36.23 -9.95 -14.20
C MET A 449 36.29 -11.08 -15.22
N THR A 450 35.19 -11.23 -15.98
CA THR A 450 35.13 -12.07 -17.17
C THR A 450 35.82 -11.40 -18.36
N LYS A 451 36.04 -12.14 -19.45
CA LYS A 451 36.65 -11.56 -20.66
C LYS A 451 35.82 -10.39 -21.20
N GLU A 452 34.49 -10.56 -21.22
CA GLU A 452 33.57 -9.50 -21.65
C GLU A 452 33.67 -8.27 -20.76
N ASP A 453 33.77 -8.46 -19.43
CA ASP A 453 33.94 -7.35 -18.49
C ASP A 453 35.22 -6.58 -18.77
N PHE A 454 36.35 -7.27 -19.02
CA PHE A 454 37.61 -6.61 -19.38
C PHE A 454 37.48 -5.75 -20.63
N GLU A 455 36.92 -6.31 -21.69
CA GLU A 455 36.75 -5.63 -22.98
C GLU A 455 35.84 -4.41 -22.84
N LYS A 456 34.68 -4.57 -22.17
CA LYS A 456 33.71 -3.49 -21.94
C LYS A 456 34.29 -2.41 -21.04
N PHE A 457 34.94 -2.79 -19.94
CA PHE A 457 35.50 -1.85 -18.98
C PHE A 457 36.58 -0.98 -19.61
N PHE A 458 37.60 -1.59 -20.23
CA PHE A 458 38.71 -0.82 -20.78
C PHE A 458 38.35 -0.05 -22.05
N SER A 459 37.41 -0.54 -22.87
CA SER A 459 37.09 0.10 -24.15
C SER A 459 36.00 1.17 -24.06
N ILE A 460 35.11 1.08 -23.06
CA ILE A 460 33.92 1.93 -22.93
C ILE A 460 33.91 2.63 -21.58
N GLU A 461 33.78 1.87 -20.48
CA GLU A 461 33.54 2.44 -19.15
C GLU A 461 34.68 3.36 -18.71
N LEU A 462 35.92 2.85 -18.68
CA LEU A 462 37.08 3.62 -18.24
C LEU A 462 37.38 4.81 -19.16
N ARG A 463 37.18 4.67 -20.48
CA ARG A 463 37.32 5.76 -21.44
C ARG A 463 36.37 6.92 -21.11
N ASP A 464 35.10 6.60 -20.89
CA ASP A 464 34.07 7.60 -20.65
C ASP A 464 34.25 8.25 -19.28
N LEU A 465 34.69 7.46 -18.28
CA LEU A 465 35.06 7.96 -16.96
C LEU A 465 36.25 8.91 -17.01
N VAL A 466 37.36 8.53 -17.67
CA VAL A 466 38.56 9.36 -17.84
C VAL A 466 38.21 10.70 -18.49
N ARG A 467 37.42 10.67 -19.57
CA ARG A 467 37.03 11.87 -20.31
C ARG A 467 36.13 12.80 -19.50
N SER A 468 35.07 12.25 -18.89
CA SER A 468 34.09 13.04 -18.13
C SER A 468 34.69 13.67 -16.87
N ASN A 469 35.63 12.96 -16.23
CA ASN A 469 36.24 13.39 -14.98
C ASN A 469 37.56 14.14 -15.16
N LYS A 470 38.02 14.36 -16.41
CA LYS A 470 39.29 15.03 -16.72
C LYS A 470 40.48 14.40 -15.97
N VAL A 471 40.56 13.07 -15.99
CA VAL A 471 41.64 12.30 -15.35
C VAL A 471 42.94 12.52 -16.12
N THR A 472 43.98 12.99 -15.44
CA THR A 472 45.30 13.28 -16.06
C THR A 472 46.35 12.25 -15.71
N SER A 473 46.18 11.49 -14.62
CA SER A 473 47.09 10.43 -14.21
C SER A 473 46.32 9.15 -13.90
N LEU A 474 46.70 8.03 -14.50
CA LEU A 474 46.03 6.75 -14.38
C LEU A 474 47.03 5.65 -13.99
N LEU A 475 46.77 5.01 -12.87
CA LEU A 475 47.43 3.79 -12.44
C LEU A 475 46.48 2.60 -12.63
N VAL A 476 46.89 1.58 -13.37
CA VAL A 476 46.16 0.30 -13.46
C VAL A 476 46.98 -0.76 -12.74
N TRP A 477 46.41 -1.41 -11.74
CA TRP A 477 47.03 -2.49 -10.99
C TRP A 477 46.22 -3.77 -11.20
N TYR A 478 46.80 -4.74 -11.90
CA TYR A 478 46.23 -6.06 -12.07
C TYR A 478 46.91 -7.06 -11.13
N ALA A 479 46.10 -7.85 -10.42
CA ALA A 479 46.54 -8.99 -9.63
C ALA A 479 45.70 -10.22 -9.99
N GLY A 480 46.36 -11.29 -10.43
CA GLY A 480 45.70 -12.51 -10.88
C GLY A 480 46.64 -13.43 -11.68
N HIS A 481 46.07 -14.46 -12.30
CA HIS A 481 46.81 -15.31 -13.23
C HIS A 481 47.21 -14.54 -14.49
N GLY A 482 48.43 -14.79 -14.96
CA GLY A 482 48.86 -14.43 -16.30
C GLY A 482 49.40 -15.65 -17.03
N LYS A 483 49.48 -15.56 -18.35
CA LYS A 483 50.01 -16.63 -19.21
C LYS A 483 50.77 -16.04 -20.39
N PHE A 484 51.87 -16.68 -20.76
CA PHE A 484 52.65 -16.31 -21.94
C PHE A 484 52.53 -17.37 -23.02
N LEU A 485 51.96 -17.02 -24.17
CA LEU A 485 51.79 -17.93 -25.31
C LEU A 485 52.13 -17.20 -26.59
N ASN A 486 52.86 -17.86 -27.50
CA ASN A 486 53.14 -17.35 -28.86
C ASN A 486 53.64 -15.89 -28.87
N GLU A 487 54.62 -15.58 -28.03
CA GLU A 487 55.19 -14.22 -27.85
C GLU A 487 54.23 -13.17 -27.27
N THR A 488 53.03 -13.57 -26.86
CA THR A 488 51.97 -12.69 -26.37
C THR A 488 51.67 -12.95 -24.89
N GLY A 489 51.62 -11.85 -24.12
CA GLY A 489 51.18 -11.85 -22.73
C GLY A 489 49.67 -11.77 -22.59
N TYR A 490 49.12 -12.50 -21.62
CA TYR A 490 47.70 -12.54 -21.33
C TYR A 490 47.44 -12.31 -19.84
N TRP A 491 46.44 -11.48 -19.53
CA TRP A 491 45.73 -11.56 -18.25
C TRP A 491 44.64 -12.61 -18.36
N ILE A 492 44.39 -13.35 -17.28
CA ILE A 492 43.42 -14.45 -17.29
C ILE A 492 42.11 -13.98 -16.65
N PRO A 493 41.02 -13.91 -17.43
CA PRO A 493 39.67 -13.74 -16.92
C PRO A 493 39.20 -14.92 -16.07
N THR A 494 38.20 -14.70 -15.23
CA THR A 494 37.65 -15.74 -14.33
C THR A 494 36.85 -16.83 -15.06
N ASP A 495 36.31 -16.51 -16.24
CA ASP A 495 35.61 -17.41 -17.15
C ASP A 495 36.54 -18.08 -18.19
N ALA A 496 37.85 -17.78 -18.14
CA ALA A 496 38.82 -18.37 -19.05
C ALA A 496 38.88 -19.89 -18.94
N LYS A 497 39.07 -20.58 -20.07
CA LYS A 497 39.21 -22.04 -20.16
C LYS A 497 40.67 -22.44 -20.33
N ARG A 498 41.07 -23.58 -19.76
CA ARG A 498 42.42 -24.11 -19.97
C ARG A 498 42.60 -24.44 -21.46
N ASP A 499 43.74 -24.05 -22.00
CA ASP A 499 44.16 -24.31 -23.38
C ASP A 499 43.27 -23.72 -24.50
N ASP A 500 42.41 -22.77 -24.16
CA ASP A 500 41.62 -21.98 -25.11
C ASP A 500 42.07 -20.52 -25.07
N GLU A 501 43.07 -20.19 -25.89
CA GLU A 501 43.68 -18.85 -25.99
C GLU A 501 42.65 -17.75 -26.31
N PHE A 502 41.55 -18.10 -27.00
CA PHE A 502 40.50 -17.14 -27.32
C PHE A 502 39.79 -16.62 -26.07
N THR A 503 39.78 -17.37 -24.97
CA THR A 503 39.16 -16.95 -23.72
C THR A 503 40.06 -16.07 -22.84
N TYR A 504 41.31 -15.84 -23.24
CA TYR A 504 42.25 -15.01 -22.49
C TYR A 504 42.16 -13.54 -22.87
N PHE A 505 42.53 -12.64 -21.95
CA PHE A 505 42.54 -11.21 -22.23
C PHE A 505 43.92 -10.80 -22.74
N ASN A 506 43.98 -10.56 -24.05
CA ASN A 506 45.21 -10.21 -24.74
C ASN A 506 45.71 -8.82 -24.31
N ILE A 507 46.96 -8.72 -23.89
CA ILE A 507 47.54 -7.46 -23.42
C ILE A 507 47.65 -6.39 -24.54
N ASN A 508 47.67 -6.80 -25.81
CA ASN A 508 47.56 -5.87 -26.94
C ASN A 508 46.14 -5.28 -27.06
N SER A 509 45.10 -6.02 -26.67
CA SER A 509 43.74 -5.49 -26.61
C SER A 509 43.61 -4.44 -25.51
N LEU A 510 44.24 -4.66 -24.34
CA LEU A 510 44.34 -3.65 -23.29
C LEU A 510 44.99 -2.37 -23.81
N LYS A 511 46.16 -2.51 -24.46
CA LYS A 511 46.87 -1.38 -25.08
C LYS A 511 45.98 -0.63 -26.07
N ALA A 512 45.33 -1.34 -27.00
CA ALA A 512 44.48 -0.74 -28.02
C ALA A 512 43.28 0.01 -27.39
N ALA A 513 42.65 -0.59 -26.38
CA ALA A 513 41.56 0.04 -25.64
C ALA A 513 42.03 1.33 -24.95
N MET A 514 43.15 1.27 -24.23
CA MET A 514 43.75 2.41 -23.54
C MET A 514 44.21 3.53 -24.48
N GLN A 515 44.66 3.18 -25.69
CA GLN A 515 45.12 4.17 -26.67
C GLN A 515 44.03 5.17 -27.04
N SER A 516 42.76 4.74 -27.05
CA SER A 516 41.60 5.58 -27.43
C SER A 516 41.37 6.80 -26.52
N TYR A 517 41.88 6.77 -25.28
CA TYR A 517 41.81 7.89 -24.32
C TYR A 517 43.17 8.36 -23.80
N SER A 518 44.28 7.79 -24.30
CA SER A 518 45.64 8.20 -23.95
C SER A 518 45.90 9.70 -24.17
N LYS A 519 45.22 10.36 -25.11
CA LYS A 519 45.36 11.80 -25.35
C LYS A 519 44.88 12.69 -24.19
N TYR A 520 44.02 12.17 -23.31
CA TYR A 520 43.52 12.90 -22.15
C TYR A 520 44.39 12.69 -20.91
N ILE A 521 45.27 11.68 -20.92
CA ILE A 521 46.10 11.27 -19.79
C ILE A 521 47.54 11.71 -20.05
N THR A 522 48.14 12.39 -19.08
CA THR A 522 49.56 12.74 -19.09
C THR A 522 50.40 11.55 -18.60
N HIS A 523 50.00 10.92 -17.50
CA HIS A 523 50.76 9.82 -16.88
C HIS A 523 49.95 8.53 -16.82
N THR A 524 50.40 7.51 -17.55
CA THR A 524 49.87 6.14 -17.46
C THR A 524 50.91 5.24 -16.83
N LEU A 525 50.53 4.54 -15.77
CA LEU A 525 51.32 3.49 -15.15
C LEU A 525 50.49 2.21 -15.08
N VAL A 526 51.00 1.12 -15.65
CA VAL A 526 50.39 -0.21 -15.53
C VAL A 526 51.28 -1.08 -14.66
N ILE A 527 50.70 -1.74 -13.68
CA ILE A 527 51.37 -2.70 -12.80
C ILE A 527 50.66 -4.03 -12.97
N THR A 528 51.43 -5.05 -13.32
CA THR A 528 50.93 -6.41 -13.51
C THR A 528 51.60 -7.33 -12.51
N ASP A 529 50.87 -7.66 -11.44
CA ASP A 529 51.25 -8.69 -10.50
C ASP A 529 50.64 -10.03 -10.94
N ALA A 530 51.23 -10.60 -11.99
CA ALA A 530 50.76 -11.82 -12.62
C ALA A 530 51.94 -12.63 -13.18
N CYS A 531 51.84 -13.96 -13.10
CA CYS A 531 52.79 -14.90 -13.70
C CYS A 531 52.87 -14.69 -15.22
N GLU A 532 54.04 -14.94 -15.83
CA GLU A 532 54.14 -15.09 -17.29
C GLU A 532 53.51 -13.94 -18.11
N SER A 533 53.63 -12.69 -17.66
CA SER A 533 53.06 -11.55 -18.40
C SER A 533 53.79 -11.24 -19.71
N GLY A 534 55.03 -11.72 -19.89
CA GLY A 534 55.77 -11.67 -21.16
C GLY A 534 56.19 -10.27 -21.66
N PRO A 535 57.11 -10.19 -22.64
CA PRO A 535 57.66 -8.91 -23.10
C PRO A 535 56.86 -8.12 -24.11
N SER A 536 55.78 -8.66 -24.67
CA SER A 536 55.02 -7.99 -25.73
C SER A 536 54.35 -6.68 -25.31
N PHE A 537 54.20 -6.43 -24.00
CA PHE A 537 53.61 -5.20 -23.49
C PHE A 537 54.61 -4.05 -23.32
N TYR A 538 55.92 -4.35 -23.20
CA TYR A 538 56.95 -3.34 -22.98
C TYR A 538 57.91 -3.17 -24.15
N GLN A 539 58.20 -1.92 -24.50
CA GLN A 539 59.30 -1.58 -25.39
C GLN A 539 60.61 -1.55 -24.58
N ALA A 540 61.61 -2.32 -25.02
CA ALA A 540 62.92 -2.37 -24.36
C ALA A 540 63.55 -0.98 -24.28
N MET A 541 63.89 -0.53 -23.06
CA MET A 541 64.64 0.71 -22.85
C MET A 541 66.13 0.44 -23.18
N ARG A 542 66.75 1.33 -23.98
CA ARG A 542 68.18 1.22 -24.38
C ARG A 542 69.16 1.46 -23.22
N SER A 543 68.70 2.07 -22.13
CA SER A 543 69.48 2.39 -20.93
C SER A 543 68.70 2.02 -19.68
N ALA A 544 69.40 1.76 -18.57
CA ALA A 544 68.76 1.50 -17.28
C ALA A 544 67.85 2.69 -16.88
N PRO A 545 66.73 2.44 -16.17
CA PRO A 545 65.85 3.50 -15.71
C PRO A 545 66.64 4.50 -14.85
N GLN A 546 66.66 5.77 -15.24
CA GLN A 546 67.30 6.82 -14.47
C GLN A 546 66.32 7.33 -13.41
N GLU A 547 66.68 7.23 -12.13
CA GLU A 547 65.86 7.78 -11.04
C GLU A 547 65.70 9.31 -11.21
N ARG A 548 64.45 9.77 -11.21
CA ARG A 548 64.09 11.20 -11.26
C ARG A 548 63.95 11.76 -9.85
N ALA A 549 64.43 12.97 -9.62
CA ALA A 549 64.24 13.64 -8.33
C ALA A 549 62.81 14.22 -8.22
N CYS A 550 62.25 14.27 -7.00
CA CYS A 550 60.95 14.94 -6.75
C CYS A 550 60.95 16.44 -7.12
N THR A 551 62.12 17.05 -7.26
CA THR A 551 62.30 18.44 -7.66
C THR A 551 62.25 18.64 -9.18
N ASP A 552 62.21 17.56 -9.97
CA ASP A 552 62.09 17.57 -11.43
C ASP A 552 60.63 17.83 -11.85
N TRP A 553 60.17 19.07 -11.62
CA TRP A 553 58.80 19.49 -11.92
C TRP A 553 58.49 19.54 -13.43
N GLU A 554 59.52 19.54 -14.28
CA GLU A 554 59.33 19.45 -15.73
C GLU A 554 58.90 18.02 -16.10
N ALA A 555 59.46 17.00 -15.43
CA ALA A 555 59.08 15.60 -15.64
C ALA A 555 57.63 15.27 -15.26
N THR A 556 56.98 16.08 -14.42
CA THR A 556 55.52 15.95 -14.11
C THR A 556 54.63 16.57 -15.19
N ARG A 557 55.21 17.25 -16.19
CA ARG A 557 54.45 17.84 -17.32
C ARG A 557 54.60 17.03 -18.60
N PHE A 558 55.67 16.26 -18.72
CA PHE A 558 55.93 15.39 -19.87
C PHE A 558 55.13 14.09 -19.76
N LYS A 559 54.59 13.64 -20.89
CA LYS A 559 53.86 12.37 -20.93
C LYS A 559 54.74 11.19 -20.48
N SER A 560 54.18 10.31 -19.67
CA SER A 560 54.82 9.04 -19.28
C SER A 560 53.87 7.88 -19.51
N SER A 561 54.36 6.83 -20.17
CA SER A 561 53.58 5.61 -20.44
C SER A 561 54.40 4.40 -20.01
N GLN A 562 54.28 4.04 -18.73
CA GLN A 562 55.18 3.10 -18.05
C GLN A 562 54.46 1.81 -17.65
N VAL A 563 55.18 0.69 -17.65
CA VAL A 563 54.70 -0.59 -17.11
C VAL A 563 55.73 -1.25 -16.21
N PHE A 564 55.25 -1.84 -15.11
CA PHE A 564 56.04 -2.68 -14.21
C PHE A 564 55.40 -4.06 -14.01
N SER A 565 56.08 -5.13 -14.42
CA SER A 565 55.63 -6.51 -14.22
C SER A 565 56.40 -7.21 -13.10
N SER A 566 55.69 -8.06 -12.34
CA SER A 566 56.29 -8.86 -11.27
C SER A 566 57.14 -10.03 -11.79
N ALA A 567 56.83 -10.54 -12.98
CA ALA A 567 57.61 -11.57 -13.66
C ALA A 567 57.69 -11.36 -15.19
N GLY A 568 58.75 -11.90 -15.80
CA GLY A 568 58.93 -11.95 -17.26
C GLY A 568 58.35 -13.24 -17.83
N TYR A 569 59.17 -14.29 -17.89
CA TYR A 569 58.79 -15.62 -18.40
C TYR A 569 58.58 -16.65 -17.27
N GLU A 570 58.86 -16.26 -16.02
CA GLU A 570 58.84 -17.15 -14.86
C GLU A 570 57.52 -17.07 -14.07
N LEU A 571 57.27 -18.06 -13.20
CA LEU A 571 56.12 -18.08 -12.29
C LEU A 571 56.26 -17.02 -11.17
N ALA A 572 55.21 -16.22 -10.96
CA ALA A 572 55.05 -15.37 -9.79
C ALA A 572 54.70 -16.22 -8.54
N SER A 573 54.90 -15.69 -7.33
CA SER A 573 54.72 -16.42 -6.07
C SER A 573 53.45 -15.90 -5.39
N ASP A 574 52.64 -16.82 -4.85
CA ASP A 574 51.33 -16.52 -4.25
C ASP A 574 51.39 -15.60 -3.02
N ASP A 575 52.55 -15.45 -2.37
CA ASP A 575 52.77 -14.46 -1.30
C ASP A 575 53.66 -13.32 -1.82
N SER A 576 53.09 -12.50 -2.71
CA SER A 576 53.78 -11.52 -3.56
C SER A 576 54.77 -10.62 -2.80
N GLN A 577 56.04 -11.04 -2.78
CA GLN A 577 57.15 -10.20 -2.30
C GLN A 577 57.22 -8.90 -3.12
N PHE A 578 56.78 -8.95 -4.38
CA PHE A 578 56.60 -7.81 -5.26
C PHE A 578 55.65 -6.77 -4.66
N THR A 579 54.40 -7.14 -4.39
CA THR A 579 53.40 -6.23 -3.82
C THR A 579 53.81 -5.73 -2.44
N LYS A 580 54.31 -6.61 -1.57
CA LYS A 580 54.78 -6.22 -0.22
C LYS A 580 55.89 -5.18 -0.28
N THR A 581 56.87 -5.38 -1.16
CA THR A 581 58.00 -4.44 -1.29
C THR A 581 57.56 -3.13 -1.94
N PHE A 582 56.62 -3.17 -2.88
CA PHE A 582 56.02 -1.98 -3.48
C PHE A 582 55.31 -1.14 -2.41
N ALA A 583 54.40 -1.77 -1.66
CA ALA A 583 53.67 -1.14 -0.57
C ALA A 583 54.59 -0.59 0.52
N ASN A 584 55.60 -1.36 0.95
CA ASN A 584 56.60 -0.91 1.92
C ASN A 584 57.43 0.28 1.40
N SER A 585 57.70 0.35 0.10
CA SER A 585 58.45 1.46 -0.51
C SER A 585 57.65 2.77 -0.47
N LEU A 586 56.32 2.68 -0.62
CA LEU A 586 55.41 3.80 -0.44
C LEU A 586 55.30 4.18 1.05
N GLN A 587 54.93 3.23 1.91
CA GLN A 587 54.66 3.49 3.33
C GLN A 587 55.87 4.07 4.09
N ASN A 588 57.08 3.57 3.78
CA ASN A 588 58.31 4.00 4.44
C ASN A 588 59.09 5.05 3.64
N ASN A 589 58.48 5.70 2.65
CA ASN A 589 59.11 6.80 1.94
C ASN A 589 59.26 8.01 2.89
N PRO A 590 60.45 8.57 3.14
CA PRO A 590 60.58 9.78 3.97
C PRO A 590 60.27 11.07 3.18
N SER A 591 60.36 11.04 1.85
CA SER A 591 60.20 12.21 0.98
C SER A 591 58.72 12.58 0.76
N THR A 592 58.48 13.81 0.25
CA THR A 592 57.15 14.33 -0.14
C THR A 592 56.59 13.67 -1.41
N CYS A 593 57.46 13.06 -2.21
CA CYS A 593 57.07 12.25 -3.35
C CYS A 593 57.96 11.01 -3.46
N ILE A 594 57.58 10.06 -4.31
CA ILE A 594 58.47 8.98 -4.75
C ILE A 594 58.21 8.68 -6.24
N PRO A 595 59.23 8.71 -7.11
CA PRO A 595 59.09 8.30 -8.51
C PRO A 595 58.98 6.77 -8.61
N ILE A 596 58.28 6.28 -9.64
CA ILE A 596 58.13 4.84 -9.88
C ILE A 596 59.49 4.13 -10.04
N GLU A 597 60.51 4.77 -10.63
CA GLU A 597 61.84 4.18 -10.81
C GLU A 597 62.49 3.78 -9.49
N LYS A 598 62.28 4.56 -8.43
CA LYS A 598 62.81 4.25 -7.10
C LYS A 598 62.12 3.03 -6.48
N ILE A 599 60.82 2.90 -6.69
CA ILE A 599 60.06 1.73 -6.24
C ILE A 599 60.50 0.50 -7.04
N VAL A 600 60.63 0.63 -8.37
CA VAL A 600 61.12 -0.43 -9.26
C VAL A 600 62.49 -0.93 -8.82
N SER A 601 63.43 -0.04 -8.49
CA SER A 601 64.76 -0.42 -8.00
C SER A 601 64.68 -1.28 -6.73
N LYS A 602 63.93 -0.82 -5.71
CA LYS A 602 63.75 -1.55 -4.45
C LYS A 602 63.05 -2.89 -4.63
N VAL A 603 61.99 -2.93 -5.43
CA VAL A 603 61.23 -4.15 -5.71
C VAL A 603 62.09 -5.14 -6.47
N THR A 604 62.81 -4.69 -7.50
CA THR A 604 63.71 -5.53 -8.29
C THR A 604 64.80 -6.13 -7.41
N GLU A 605 65.42 -5.34 -6.53
CA GLU A 605 66.43 -5.82 -5.58
C GLU A 605 65.87 -6.86 -4.60
N ALA A 606 64.69 -6.61 -4.02
CA ALA A 606 64.08 -7.53 -3.04
C ALA A 606 63.66 -8.85 -3.69
N VAL A 607 62.95 -8.79 -4.82
CA VAL A 607 62.39 -9.97 -5.50
C VAL A 607 63.51 -10.84 -6.08
N THR A 608 64.57 -10.24 -6.65
CA THR A 608 65.72 -11.00 -7.20
C THR A 608 66.58 -11.67 -6.11
N LYS A 609 66.64 -11.11 -4.89
CA LYS A 609 67.30 -11.74 -3.74
C LYS A 609 66.51 -12.92 -3.15
N GLY A 610 65.18 -12.92 -3.32
CA GLY A 610 64.26 -13.85 -2.67
C GLY A 610 63.78 -15.04 -3.52
N GLY A 611 64.05 -15.08 -4.83
CA GLY A 611 63.55 -16.17 -5.69
C GLY A 611 63.95 -16.09 -7.16
N SER A 612 63.27 -16.88 -8.01
CA SER A 612 63.54 -17.02 -9.46
C SER A 612 62.88 -15.94 -10.34
N GLN A 613 62.13 -15.01 -9.76
CA GLN A 613 61.41 -13.95 -10.48
C GLN A 613 62.32 -12.80 -10.85
N LYS A 614 62.10 -12.25 -12.06
CA LYS A 614 62.83 -11.09 -12.57
C LYS A 614 61.83 -10.01 -12.98
N PRO A 615 61.49 -9.07 -12.08
CA PRO A 615 60.63 -7.94 -12.43
C PRO A 615 61.14 -7.18 -13.65
N LYS A 616 60.21 -6.66 -14.47
CA LYS A 616 60.54 -5.90 -15.68
C LYS A 616 59.85 -4.56 -15.68
N PHE A 617 60.63 -3.50 -15.87
CA PHE A 617 60.14 -2.15 -16.02
C PHE A 617 60.46 -1.62 -17.42
N GLY A 618 59.50 -0.94 -18.05
CA GLY A 618 59.62 -0.46 -19.42
C GLY A 618 58.56 0.55 -19.79
N LYS A 619 58.56 0.95 -21.08
CA LYS A 619 57.53 1.82 -21.65
C LYS A 619 56.45 0.98 -22.32
N ILE A 620 55.20 1.41 -22.27
CA ILE A 620 54.10 0.76 -22.99
C ILE A 620 54.33 0.96 -24.49
N ALA A 621 54.56 -0.13 -25.22
CA ALA A 621 54.91 -0.04 -26.63
C ALA A 621 53.78 0.63 -27.45
N GLY A 622 54.10 1.63 -28.27
CA GLY A 622 53.12 2.32 -29.12
C GLY A 622 52.32 3.46 -28.45
N PHE A 623 52.62 3.77 -27.19
CA PHE A 623 52.11 4.98 -26.53
C PHE A 623 53.10 6.14 -26.68
N GLU A 624 52.58 7.37 -26.69
CA GLU A 624 53.41 8.57 -26.57
C GLU A 624 54.10 8.59 -25.20
N ASP A 625 55.40 8.88 -25.20
CA ASP A 625 56.19 9.03 -24.00
C ASP A 625 57.26 10.09 -24.24
N GLU A 626 57.19 11.17 -23.49
CA GLU A 626 58.06 12.35 -23.59
C GLU A 626 59.14 12.34 -22.50
N ASN A 627 59.50 11.15 -22.01
CA ASN A 627 60.48 10.95 -20.94
C ASN A 627 60.06 11.54 -19.59
N GLY A 628 58.74 11.64 -19.34
CA GLY A 628 58.18 11.90 -18.02
C GLY A 628 58.26 10.68 -17.09
N THR A 629 57.73 10.80 -15.88
CA THR A 629 57.62 9.67 -14.94
C THR A 629 56.35 9.77 -14.08
N PHE A 630 55.87 8.63 -13.60
CA PHE A 630 54.78 8.57 -12.63
C PHE A 630 55.30 8.83 -11.21
N PHE A 631 54.91 9.97 -10.63
CA PHE A 631 55.20 10.28 -9.23
C PHE A 631 54.02 9.92 -8.33
N PHE A 632 54.33 9.30 -7.19
CA PHE A 632 53.40 9.18 -6.08
C PHE A 632 53.61 10.39 -5.15
N MET A 633 52.68 11.34 -5.19
CA MET A 633 52.68 12.56 -4.36
C MET A 633 52.02 12.28 -3.02
N LYS A 634 52.67 12.60 -1.89
CA LYS A 634 52.04 12.47 -0.57
C LYS A 634 51.02 13.57 -0.32
N LYS A 635 49.97 13.24 0.44
CA LYS A 635 48.96 14.19 0.95
C LYS A 635 49.57 15.26 1.86
#